data_AF-A0A830GQG3-F1
#
_entry.id   AF-A0A830GQG3-F1
#
_cell.length_a   1.000
_cell.length_b   1.000
_cell.length_c   1.000
_cell.angle_alpha   90.00
_cell.angle_beta   90.00
_cell.angle_gamma   90.00
#
_symmetry.space_group_name_H-M   'P 1'
#
loop_
_entity.id
_entity.type
_entity.pdbx_description
1 polymer ?
#
loop_
_entity_poly.entity_id
_entity_poly.type
_entity_poly.pdbx_seq_one_letter_code
_entity_poly.pdbx_strand_id
1 'polypeptide(L)'
;MSEGYATETTLVNAESNVYDRGLDAAIGLSVLTFALGMVTLVDAVPLSASGAALGESLGLILAVVVGGVGIVGVSSWANVTPVESQRVRGIALGLVVSTLGLTVLAYAVPVTLATLLGLTLVVEAVAVAVAGVASRVETVDTSPNTSAGLLAGVVFGALGLTLGAAIGGSLVGFDSPAWVAVALGAGLVLSALTVLPREDVGSTIPAALVVGTLGLTIATAVVGVGWQWNPQSLSGGFTGGAVIPIFVLVGAILSSWSAAKCRAGFGARGREFGAFLVINLNVFLMVAVMATIVVFVTVKGVGYALHGFTIGALSALVLLAPLLVVVVNAARTPAGTDDWHTGARQLFRLLPLAAVGSVAAVLLSVLVTGDRLAYPFTYSVQVNRAQQSLDTAIAVTPEPTVGSLLLVAPALLLSVYFFRTYGSLRNVGSRVGWAETIRQTLPLAVAGTVALTGLFLLVGPRPLGLPLGGTLGVAVVVLAAVAAVVLAALPLAGVLAGEGTLADRAQDRATLFTLGVFGSLALLTSALFLQATATVTPSVGPVNVVPGVALAGAVAASAATALVAYAKRQSGETLQRRLLGEEIALGLTGVAGFLTLLGLHVAVTKVSFTVLGVSVANAGTLSWPMTMQTYIPLGTEPGGILPAVVGTVWLVTGATLFAVPLGVGAAVFLTEYAEQGRFTALVEIATNALWSTPSIVFGLFGAAFLIPRLGGDESLLAGMLVLGFMLLPLVLITSREAVKSVPDEYRDASAALGVSQWETIKSVVLPAAMPGVITGVILGVGRIAGETAPLILVLGSTLNATESAQVLDGFRFTAQPPFVANDALLSASASLPTQVWAVIAAGVSGSPSMGWASAFVLLLVVLTFYAVGITARTYFRRKLTHE
;
A
#
# COMPACT_ATOMS: atom_id res chain seq x y z
N MET A 1 8.00 7.91 20.41
CA MET A 1 8.00 8.59 21.73
C MET A 1 8.93 9.79 21.61
N SER A 2 8.47 11.00 21.93
CA SER A 2 9.28 12.23 21.81
C SER A 2 10.44 12.24 22.81
N GLU A 3 11.49 13.02 22.55
CA GLU A 3 12.69 13.12 23.41
C GLU A 3 12.39 13.46 24.88
N GLY A 4 11.29 14.15 25.17
CA GLY A 4 10.84 14.39 26.55
C GLY A 4 10.37 13.14 27.31
N TYR A 5 10.12 12.03 26.62
CA TYR A 5 9.74 10.73 27.20
C TYR A 5 10.92 9.98 27.82
N ALA A 6 12.15 10.28 27.40
CA ALA A 6 13.35 9.51 27.76
C ALA A 6 14.16 10.10 28.93
N THR A 7 14.07 11.41 29.17
CA THR A 7 15.13 12.16 29.87
C THR A 7 14.89 12.52 31.34
N GLU A 8 13.68 12.36 31.88
CA GLU A 8 13.42 12.72 33.28
C GLU A 8 13.51 11.53 34.25
N THR A 9 14.64 11.44 34.95
CA THR A 9 14.98 10.43 35.96
C THR A 9 14.78 10.91 37.41
N THR A 10 14.22 12.10 37.64
CA THR A 10 14.37 12.84 38.92
C THR A 10 13.30 12.59 39.99
N LEU A 11 12.38 11.65 39.80
CA LEU A 11 11.32 11.36 40.78
C LEU A 11 11.30 9.88 41.17
N VAL A 12 12.34 9.40 41.88
CA VAL A 12 12.24 8.13 42.61
C VAL A 12 12.96 8.26 43.94
N ASN A 13 12.22 8.62 44.98
CA ASN A 13 12.64 8.35 46.37
C ASN A 13 12.40 6.87 46.67
N ALA A 14 13.11 6.28 47.64
CA ALA A 14 13.09 4.82 47.88
C ALA A 14 11.69 4.23 48.16
N GLU A 15 10.75 5.03 48.68
CA GLU A 15 9.35 4.65 48.98
C GLU A 15 8.41 4.74 47.75
N SER A 16 8.74 5.54 46.73
CA SER A 16 8.02 5.64 45.44
C SER A 16 8.09 4.35 44.62
N ASN A 17 9.05 3.48 44.93
CA ASN A 17 9.45 2.36 44.08
C ASN A 17 8.40 1.24 43.99
N VAL A 18 7.59 1.00 45.04
CA VAL A 18 6.58 -0.07 45.03
C VAL A 18 5.28 0.39 44.36
N TYR A 19 4.81 1.60 44.69
CA TYR A 19 3.65 2.22 44.05
C TYR A 19 3.86 2.36 42.53
N ASP A 20 5.03 2.87 42.14
CA ASP A 20 5.40 3.05 40.73
C ASP A 20 5.49 1.72 39.97
N ARG A 21 6.14 0.70 40.55
CA ARG A 21 6.21 -0.63 39.93
C ARG A 21 4.84 -1.30 39.84
N GLY A 22 3.99 -1.11 40.86
CA GLY A 22 2.61 -1.61 40.86
C GLY A 22 1.79 -0.99 39.73
N LEU A 23 1.93 0.31 39.50
CA LEU A 23 1.29 1.00 38.39
C LEU A 23 1.91 0.67 37.03
N ASP A 24 3.23 0.49 36.94
CA ASP A 24 3.89 0.00 35.72
C ASP A 24 3.39 -1.41 35.35
N ALA A 25 3.17 -2.27 36.35
CA ALA A 25 2.56 -3.58 36.17
C ALA A 25 1.07 -3.48 35.78
N ALA A 26 0.30 -2.58 36.38
CA ALA A 26 -1.09 -2.35 36.00
C ALA A 26 -1.21 -1.84 34.56
N ILE A 27 -0.34 -0.92 34.13
CA ILE A 27 -0.27 -0.45 32.74
C ILE A 27 0.11 -1.61 31.81
N GLY A 28 1.10 -2.42 32.18
CA GLY A 28 1.48 -3.62 31.43
C GLY A 28 0.33 -4.63 31.30
N LEU A 29 -0.43 -4.84 32.36
CA LEU A 29 -1.62 -5.69 32.36
C LEU A 29 -2.71 -5.12 31.45
N SER A 30 -3.02 -3.82 31.52
CA SER A 30 -4.00 -3.19 30.62
C SER A 30 -3.61 -3.31 29.16
N VAL A 31 -2.32 -3.16 28.82
CA VAL A 31 -1.81 -3.36 27.45
C VAL A 31 -2.04 -4.82 27.00
N LEU A 32 -1.79 -5.79 27.87
CA LEU A 32 -2.03 -7.21 27.60
C LEU A 32 -3.53 -7.52 27.46
N THR A 33 -4.36 -7.06 28.39
CA THR A 33 -5.82 -7.20 28.38
C THR A 33 -6.40 -6.62 27.09
N PHE A 34 -5.90 -5.45 26.67
CA PHE A 34 -6.26 -4.83 25.41
C PHE A 34 -5.89 -5.68 24.20
N ALA A 35 -4.67 -6.21 24.16
CA ALA A 35 -4.20 -7.09 23.09
C ALA A 35 -4.99 -8.41 23.03
N LEU A 36 -5.34 -8.99 24.18
CA LEU A 36 -6.17 -10.20 24.25
C LEU A 36 -7.60 -9.92 23.78
N GLY A 37 -8.21 -8.80 24.19
CA GLY A 37 -9.50 -8.35 23.66
C GLY A 37 -9.48 -8.25 22.13
N MET A 38 -8.38 -7.75 21.58
CA MET A 38 -8.15 -7.69 20.14
C MET A 38 -8.07 -9.05 19.44
N VAL A 39 -7.31 -9.99 20.01
CA VAL A 39 -7.18 -11.37 19.49
C VAL A 39 -8.54 -12.07 19.51
N THR A 40 -9.35 -11.85 20.55
CA THR A 40 -10.69 -12.43 20.65
C THR A 40 -11.69 -11.81 19.66
N LEU A 41 -11.53 -10.52 19.31
CA LEU A 41 -12.41 -9.84 18.35
C LEU A 41 -12.31 -10.44 16.94
N VAL A 42 -11.15 -10.97 16.56
CA VAL A 42 -10.91 -11.62 15.25
C VAL A 42 -11.02 -13.16 15.35
N ASP A 43 -11.55 -13.67 16.47
CA ASP A 43 -11.74 -15.09 16.75
C ASP A 43 -10.45 -15.93 16.58
N ALA A 44 -9.29 -15.32 16.85
CA ALA A 44 -8.00 -16.02 16.78
C ALA A 44 -7.78 -16.94 17.99
N VAL A 45 -8.38 -16.59 19.14
CA VAL A 45 -8.50 -17.48 20.30
C VAL A 45 -9.96 -17.45 20.77
N PRO A 46 -10.66 -18.60 20.81
CA PRO A 46 -12.06 -18.63 21.21
C PRO A 46 -12.26 -18.18 22.65
N LEU A 47 -13.29 -17.39 22.91
CA LEU A 47 -13.65 -16.95 24.27
C LEU A 47 -14.03 -18.11 25.21
N SER A 48 -14.41 -19.26 24.64
CA SER A 48 -14.71 -20.51 25.34
C SER A 48 -13.46 -21.35 25.65
N ALA A 49 -12.28 -21.00 25.12
CA ALA A 49 -11.05 -21.73 25.39
C ALA A 49 -10.76 -21.77 26.91
N SER A 50 -10.39 -22.94 27.42
CA SER A 50 -10.10 -23.19 28.83
C SER A 50 -9.05 -24.28 29.00
N GLY A 51 -8.48 -24.40 30.21
CA GLY A 51 -7.49 -25.42 30.54
C GLY A 51 -6.27 -25.41 29.62
N ALA A 52 -5.85 -26.59 29.15
CA ALA A 52 -4.63 -26.74 28.35
C ALA A 52 -4.66 -25.93 27.04
N ALA A 53 -5.79 -25.89 26.32
CA ALA A 53 -5.92 -25.15 25.07
C ALA A 53 -5.74 -23.63 25.28
N LEU A 54 -6.26 -23.10 26.39
CA LEU A 54 -6.05 -21.71 26.78
C LEU A 54 -4.60 -21.47 27.21
N GLY A 55 -4.05 -22.38 28.02
CA GLY A 55 -2.66 -22.31 28.48
C GLY A 55 -1.65 -22.31 27.32
N GLU A 56 -1.86 -23.13 26.29
CA GLU A 56 -1.02 -23.16 25.09
C GLU A 56 -1.11 -21.84 24.30
N SER A 57 -2.32 -21.32 24.13
CA SER A 57 -2.56 -20.05 23.44
C SER A 57 -1.86 -18.88 24.16
N LEU A 58 -2.02 -18.79 25.49
CA LEU A 58 -1.34 -17.78 26.31
C LEU A 58 0.17 -18.03 26.42
N GLY A 59 0.63 -19.28 26.36
CA GLY A 59 2.04 -19.64 26.33
C GLY A 59 2.73 -19.17 25.05
N LEU A 60 2.05 -19.23 23.91
CA LEU A 60 2.54 -18.65 22.66
C LEU A 60 2.65 -17.12 22.77
N ILE A 61 1.63 -16.47 23.34
CA ILE A 61 1.65 -15.02 23.60
C ILE A 61 2.80 -14.65 24.56
N LEU A 62 3.03 -15.45 25.60
CA LEU A 62 4.17 -15.29 26.51
C LEU A 62 5.50 -15.36 25.78
N ALA A 63 5.69 -16.35 24.90
CA ALA A 63 6.91 -16.47 24.11
C ALA A 63 7.15 -15.25 23.22
N VAL A 64 6.09 -14.72 22.59
CA VAL A 64 6.16 -13.50 21.76
C VAL A 64 6.50 -12.27 22.61
N VAL A 65 5.85 -12.10 23.76
CA VAL A 65 6.10 -10.98 24.67
C VAL A 65 7.53 -11.01 25.23
N VAL A 66 7.96 -12.17 25.74
CA VAL A 66 9.32 -12.35 26.27
C VAL A 66 10.37 -12.18 25.17
N GLY A 67 10.12 -12.71 23.98
CA GLY A 67 10.99 -12.53 22.82
C GLY A 67 11.11 -11.05 22.42
N GLY A 68 9.99 -10.34 22.31
CA GLY A 68 9.96 -8.92 21.96
C GLY A 68 10.66 -8.04 22.99
N VAL A 69 10.32 -8.20 24.28
CA VAL A 69 10.97 -7.48 25.38
C VAL A 69 12.45 -7.86 25.48
N GLY A 70 12.79 -9.13 25.26
CA GLY A 70 14.16 -9.63 25.24
C GLY A 70 14.99 -9.01 24.13
N ILE A 71 14.46 -8.92 22.90
CA ILE A 71 15.13 -8.27 21.77
C ILE A 71 15.38 -6.80 22.08
N VAL A 72 14.40 -6.08 22.62
CA VAL A 72 14.55 -4.66 23.01
C VAL A 72 15.57 -4.52 24.14
N GLY A 73 15.54 -5.40 25.14
CA GLY A 73 16.49 -5.42 26.24
C GLY A 73 17.93 -5.68 25.78
N VAL A 74 18.13 -6.67 24.90
CA VAL A 74 19.43 -6.97 24.28
C VAL A 74 19.88 -5.81 23.40
N SER A 75 18.97 -5.19 22.64
CA SER A 75 19.27 -4.01 21.82
C SER A 75 19.67 -2.81 22.67
N SER A 76 19.02 -2.61 23.82
CA SER A 76 19.40 -1.57 24.78
C SER A 76 20.73 -1.89 25.47
N TRP A 77 20.99 -3.15 25.84
CA TRP A 77 22.26 -3.58 26.44
C TRP A 77 23.42 -3.45 25.46
N ALA A 78 23.21 -3.80 24.20
CA ALA A 78 24.15 -3.63 23.10
C ALA A 78 24.25 -2.16 22.62
N ASN A 79 23.57 -1.23 23.30
CA ASN A 79 23.55 0.20 23.00
C ASN A 79 23.14 0.53 21.54
N VAL A 80 22.31 -0.33 20.93
CA VAL A 80 21.72 -0.12 19.60
C VAL A 80 20.61 0.92 19.68
N THR A 81 19.78 0.83 20.72
CA THR A 81 18.74 1.81 21.08
C THR A 81 18.69 1.90 22.62
N PRO A 82 19.44 2.81 23.26
CA PRO A 82 19.48 2.89 24.71
C PRO A 82 18.11 3.26 25.28
N VAL A 83 17.54 2.39 26.11
CA VAL A 83 16.31 2.66 26.86
C VAL A 83 16.70 3.19 28.23
N GLU A 84 16.82 4.50 28.36
CA GLU A 84 17.20 5.17 29.61
C GLU A 84 16.02 5.34 30.58
N SER A 85 14.80 5.35 30.04
CA SER A 85 13.57 5.50 30.83
C SER A 85 13.30 4.26 31.70
N GLN A 86 13.36 4.44 33.02
CA GLN A 86 12.99 3.40 34.00
C GLN A 86 11.54 2.93 33.83
N ARG A 87 10.65 3.84 33.39
CA ARG A 87 9.22 3.54 33.16
C ARG A 87 9.01 2.52 32.05
N VAL A 88 9.74 2.65 30.94
CA VAL A 88 9.66 1.70 29.82
C VAL A 88 10.08 0.30 30.28
N ARG A 89 11.15 0.22 31.08
CA ARG A 89 11.63 -1.04 31.64
C ARG A 89 10.59 -1.64 32.61
N GLY A 90 9.98 -0.81 33.45
CA GLY A 90 8.91 -1.20 34.37
C GLY A 90 7.70 -1.78 33.64
N ILE A 91 7.18 -1.09 32.63
CA ILE A 91 6.02 -1.55 31.84
C ILE A 91 6.36 -2.84 31.09
N ALA A 92 7.55 -2.94 30.49
CA ALA A 92 7.98 -4.14 29.78
C ALA A 92 8.07 -5.36 30.71
N LEU A 93 8.60 -5.18 31.92
CA LEU A 93 8.61 -6.22 32.95
C LEU A 93 7.19 -6.56 33.40
N GLY A 94 6.34 -5.55 33.61
CA GLY A 94 4.92 -5.70 33.93
C GLY A 94 4.18 -6.54 32.90
N LEU A 95 4.45 -6.33 31.61
CA LEU A 95 3.88 -7.10 30.50
C LEU A 95 4.30 -8.58 30.55
N VAL A 96 5.59 -8.85 30.78
CA VAL A 96 6.12 -10.22 30.92
C VAL A 96 5.50 -10.93 32.13
N VAL A 97 5.49 -10.28 33.29
CA VAL A 97 4.94 -10.84 34.53
C VAL A 97 3.44 -11.09 34.40
N SER A 98 2.70 -10.16 33.81
CA SER A 98 1.25 -10.31 33.59
C SER A 98 0.97 -11.48 32.66
N THR A 99 1.70 -11.59 31.55
CA THR A 99 1.49 -12.68 30.59
C THR A 99 1.82 -14.02 31.23
N LEU A 100 2.94 -14.12 31.96
CA LEU A 100 3.32 -15.32 32.69
C LEU A 100 2.24 -15.70 33.72
N GLY A 101 1.75 -14.71 34.48
CA GLY A 101 0.70 -14.91 35.48
C GLY A 101 -0.59 -15.45 34.86
N LEU A 102 -1.04 -14.90 33.73
CA LEU A 102 -2.23 -15.38 33.03
C LEU A 102 -2.02 -16.78 32.45
N THR A 103 -0.85 -17.08 31.87
CA THR A 103 -0.52 -18.42 31.39
C THR A 103 -0.56 -19.44 32.52
N VAL A 104 0.05 -19.13 33.67
CA VAL A 104 0.03 -20.00 34.85
C VAL A 104 -1.40 -20.18 35.37
N LEU A 105 -2.18 -19.10 35.46
CA LEU A 105 -3.56 -19.16 35.93
C LEU A 105 -4.45 -19.99 35.01
N ALA A 106 -4.24 -19.94 33.69
CA ALA A 106 -4.98 -20.75 32.72
C ALA A 106 -4.71 -22.26 32.87
N TYR A 107 -3.51 -22.66 33.29
CA TYR A 107 -3.21 -24.05 33.64
C TYR A 107 -3.69 -24.43 35.04
N ALA A 108 -3.69 -23.49 35.99
CA ALA A 108 -3.98 -23.75 37.39
C ALA A 108 -5.48 -23.74 37.74
N VAL A 109 -6.30 -22.96 37.02
CA VAL A 109 -7.72 -22.76 37.33
C VAL A 109 -8.58 -23.09 36.10
N PRO A 110 -9.67 -23.87 36.24
CA PRO A 110 -10.56 -24.21 35.13
C PRO A 110 -11.50 -23.04 34.77
N VAL A 111 -10.93 -21.94 34.28
CA VAL A 111 -11.68 -20.76 33.80
C VAL A 111 -11.56 -20.64 32.28
N THR A 112 -12.59 -20.06 31.67
CA THR A 112 -12.58 -19.69 30.25
C THR A 112 -11.80 -18.39 30.03
N LEU A 113 -11.33 -18.16 28.80
CA LEU A 113 -10.71 -16.88 28.42
C LEU A 113 -11.62 -15.69 28.71
N ALA A 114 -12.93 -15.80 28.43
CA ALA A 114 -13.90 -14.76 28.79
C ALA A 114 -13.86 -14.43 30.29
N THR A 115 -13.92 -15.45 31.15
CA THR A 115 -13.90 -15.26 32.61
C THR A 115 -12.59 -14.63 33.06
N LEU A 116 -11.46 -15.09 32.50
CA LEU A 116 -10.13 -14.58 32.80
C LEU A 116 -10.00 -13.10 32.41
N LEU A 117 -10.53 -12.68 31.26
CA LEU A 117 -10.59 -11.26 30.86
C LEU A 117 -11.49 -10.42 31.77
N GLY A 118 -12.60 -10.98 32.24
CA GLY A 118 -13.43 -10.32 33.24
C GLY A 118 -12.68 -10.09 34.55
N LEU A 119 -11.96 -11.11 35.03
CA LEU A 119 -11.15 -11.03 36.25
C LEU A 119 -9.99 -10.05 36.12
N THR A 120 -9.32 -9.96 34.97
CA THR A 120 -8.24 -8.97 34.76
C THR A 120 -8.77 -7.55 34.84
N LEU A 121 -9.92 -7.24 34.24
CA LEU A 121 -10.55 -5.93 34.39
C LEU A 121 -10.89 -5.60 35.84
N VAL A 122 -11.36 -6.58 36.62
CA VAL A 122 -11.61 -6.37 38.07
C VAL A 122 -10.31 -6.06 38.81
N VAL A 123 -9.22 -6.77 38.53
CA VAL A 123 -7.91 -6.49 39.11
C VAL A 123 -7.42 -5.09 38.74
N GLU A 124 -7.58 -4.69 37.47
CA GLU A 124 -7.22 -3.34 36.99
C GLU A 124 -8.05 -2.25 37.68
N ALA A 125 -9.36 -2.47 37.84
CA ALA A 125 -10.24 -1.55 38.57
C ALA A 125 -9.81 -1.36 40.02
N VAL A 126 -9.47 -2.45 40.72
CA VAL A 126 -8.96 -2.41 42.10
C VAL A 126 -7.62 -1.68 42.15
N ALA A 127 -6.69 -1.98 41.25
CA ALA A 127 -5.38 -1.33 41.22
C ALA A 127 -5.48 0.19 41.06
N VAL A 128 -6.33 0.66 40.14
CA VAL A 128 -6.58 2.09 39.91
C VAL A 128 -7.27 2.75 41.10
N ALA A 129 -8.28 2.11 41.68
CA ALA A 129 -8.98 2.64 42.85
C ALA A 129 -8.03 2.77 44.06
N VAL A 130 -7.22 1.75 44.32
CA VAL A 130 -6.22 1.75 45.40
C VAL A 130 -5.18 2.84 45.17
N ALA A 131 -4.72 3.04 43.93
CA ALA A 131 -3.75 4.09 43.62
C ALA A 131 -4.30 5.50 43.87
N GLY A 132 -5.54 5.76 43.47
CA GLY A 132 -6.21 7.03 43.74
C GLY A 132 -6.44 7.29 45.23
N VAL A 133 -6.86 6.25 45.98
CA VAL A 133 -7.03 6.36 47.43
C VAL A 133 -5.68 6.59 48.13
N ALA A 134 -4.63 5.88 47.74
CA ALA A 134 -3.28 6.03 48.29
C ALA A 134 -2.75 7.46 48.12
N SER A 135 -2.97 8.05 46.95
CA SER A 135 -2.70 9.48 46.71
C SER A 135 -3.54 10.39 47.61
N ARG A 136 -4.84 10.09 47.77
CA ARG A 136 -5.77 10.92 48.55
C ARG A 136 -5.45 10.95 50.04
N VAL A 137 -4.95 9.83 50.58
CA VAL A 137 -4.49 9.71 51.97
C VAL A 137 -3.03 10.13 52.15
N GLU A 138 -2.41 10.69 51.10
CA GLU A 138 -1.05 11.26 51.13
C GLU A 138 0.02 10.24 51.55
N THR A 139 -0.19 8.96 51.19
CA THR A 139 0.80 7.88 51.40
C THR A 139 1.89 7.87 50.32
N VAL A 140 1.70 8.64 49.25
CA VAL A 140 2.63 8.75 48.11
C VAL A 140 2.68 10.22 47.69
N ASP A 141 3.87 10.70 47.33
CA ASP A 141 4.08 12.06 46.85
C ASP A 141 3.48 12.26 45.45
N THR A 142 2.32 12.92 45.38
CA THR A 142 1.62 13.26 44.15
C THR A 142 1.12 14.71 44.15
N SER A 143 0.80 15.24 42.97
CA SER A 143 0.33 16.63 42.80
C SER A 143 -1.04 16.70 42.09
N PRO A 144 -2.14 16.19 42.70
CA PRO A 144 -3.46 16.23 42.10
C PRO A 144 -4.07 17.64 42.12
N ASN A 145 -4.77 18.00 41.06
CA ASN A 145 -5.60 19.21 41.02
C ASN A 145 -6.83 19.09 41.94
N THR A 146 -7.51 20.22 42.15
CA THR A 146 -8.75 20.30 42.94
C THR A 146 -9.92 19.51 42.35
N SER A 147 -9.88 19.19 41.06
CA SER A 147 -10.89 18.41 40.34
C SER A 147 -10.29 17.74 39.11
N ALA A 148 -10.89 16.65 38.64
CA ALA A 148 -10.58 16.04 37.34
C ALA A 148 -11.10 16.88 36.15
N GLY A 149 -12.01 17.82 36.40
CA GLY A 149 -12.53 18.78 35.41
C GLY A 149 -13.84 18.36 34.74
N LEU A 150 -14.55 19.35 34.20
CA LEU A 150 -15.88 19.18 33.62
C LEU A 150 -15.88 18.25 32.41
N LEU A 151 -14.85 18.31 31.57
CA LEU A 151 -14.74 17.47 30.37
C LEU A 151 -14.71 15.97 30.73
N ALA A 152 -13.90 15.60 31.72
CA ALA A 152 -13.89 14.24 32.25
C ALA A 152 -15.27 13.88 32.83
N GLY A 153 -15.91 14.81 33.55
CA GLY A 153 -17.25 14.63 34.10
C GLY A 153 -18.33 14.39 33.04
N VAL A 154 -18.24 15.03 31.87
CA VAL A 154 -19.15 14.78 30.75
C VAL A 154 -18.92 13.39 30.17
N VAL A 155 -17.66 12.97 30.00
CA VAL A 155 -17.32 11.63 29.48
C VAL A 155 -17.79 10.53 30.43
N PHE A 156 -17.45 10.59 31.71
CA PHE A 156 -17.92 9.61 32.70
C PHE A 156 -19.42 9.70 32.93
N GLY A 157 -20.02 10.88 32.80
CA GLY A 157 -21.47 11.04 32.79
C GLY A 157 -22.12 10.29 31.63
N ALA A 158 -21.60 10.43 30.41
CA ALA A 158 -22.09 9.68 29.25
C ALA A 158 -21.92 8.16 29.41
N LEU A 159 -20.79 7.70 29.95
CA LEU A 159 -20.57 6.28 30.30
C LEU A 159 -21.56 5.81 31.39
N GLY A 160 -21.87 6.66 32.36
CA GLY A 160 -22.87 6.37 33.38
C GLY A 160 -24.28 6.29 32.82
N LEU A 161 -24.63 7.16 31.86
CA LEU A 161 -25.91 7.09 31.15
C LEU A 161 -26.04 5.76 30.40
N THR A 162 -25.00 5.32 29.68
CA THR A 162 -25.06 4.07 28.91
C THR A 162 -25.10 2.83 29.80
N LEU A 163 -24.25 2.77 30.83
CA LEU A 163 -24.26 1.68 31.81
C LEU A 163 -25.57 1.65 32.61
N GLY A 164 -26.04 2.81 33.06
CA GLY A 164 -27.29 2.93 33.80
C GLY A 164 -28.51 2.59 32.93
N ALA A 165 -28.48 2.88 31.62
CA ALA A 165 -29.52 2.44 30.70
C ALA A 165 -29.51 0.92 30.53
N ALA A 166 -28.33 0.30 30.40
CA ALA A 166 -28.19 -1.15 30.31
C ALA A 166 -28.65 -1.86 31.61
N ILE A 167 -28.27 -1.33 32.77
CA ILE A 167 -28.66 -1.85 34.08
C ILE A 167 -30.16 -1.61 34.33
N GLY A 168 -30.64 -0.40 34.10
CA GLY A 168 -32.05 -0.04 34.27
C GLY A 168 -32.97 -0.85 33.37
N GLY A 169 -32.58 -1.03 32.10
CA GLY A 169 -33.31 -1.82 31.13
C GLY A 169 -33.33 -3.31 31.47
N SER A 170 -32.27 -3.84 32.07
CA SER A 170 -32.22 -5.24 32.52
C SER A 170 -32.95 -5.50 33.84
N LEU A 171 -32.96 -4.53 34.76
CA LEU A 171 -33.65 -4.65 36.05
C LEU A 171 -35.16 -4.37 35.99
N VAL A 172 -35.58 -3.38 35.19
CA VAL A 172 -36.96 -2.86 35.20
C VAL A 172 -37.66 -3.01 33.83
N GLY A 173 -36.94 -3.47 32.80
CA GLY A 173 -37.45 -3.65 31.45
C GLY A 173 -37.39 -2.37 30.61
N PHE A 174 -37.07 -2.49 29.32
CA PHE A 174 -37.00 -1.35 28.39
C PHE A 174 -38.35 -0.72 28.06
N ASP A 175 -39.45 -1.42 28.32
CA ASP A 175 -40.82 -0.93 28.15
C ASP A 175 -41.24 0.07 29.23
N SER A 176 -40.55 0.08 30.38
CA SER A 176 -40.83 0.98 31.50
C SER A 176 -39.95 2.23 31.44
N PRO A 177 -40.49 3.46 31.53
CA PRO A 177 -39.66 4.67 31.54
C PRO A 177 -38.71 4.75 32.76
N ALA A 178 -38.87 3.88 33.76
CA ALA A 178 -38.00 3.81 34.93
C ALA A 178 -36.53 3.53 34.58
N TRP A 179 -36.22 2.83 33.47
CA TRP A 179 -34.83 2.62 33.06
C TRP A 179 -34.12 3.93 32.72
N VAL A 180 -34.85 4.94 32.21
CA VAL A 180 -34.31 6.28 31.91
C VAL A 180 -33.90 6.98 33.21
N ALA A 181 -34.66 6.82 34.29
CA ALA A 181 -34.31 7.39 35.59
C ALA A 181 -33.04 6.74 36.16
N VAL A 182 -32.86 5.42 36.00
CA VAL A 182 -31.63 4.71 36.38
C VAL A 182 -30.45 5.19 35.54
N ALA A 183 -30.64 5.36 34.23
CA ALA A 183 -29.65 5.91 33.32
C ALA A 183 -29.19 7.30 33.74
N LEU A 184 -30.13 8.24 33.88
CA LEU A 184 -29.86 9.62 34.29
C LEU A 184 -29.20 9.67 35.68
N GLY A 185 -29.67 8.87 36.63
CA GLY A 185 -29.07 8.76 37.96
C GLY A 185 -27.62 8.30 37.93
N ALA A 186 -27.32 7.21 37.20
CA ALA A 186 -25.97 6.71 37.04
C ALA A 186 -25.05 7.72 36.33
N GLY A 187 -25.54 8.38 35.29
CA GLY A 187 -24.82 9.44 34.59
C GLY A 187 -24.49 10.63 35.49
N LEU A 188 -25.47 11.12 36.25
CA LEU A 188 -25.26 12.21 37.21
C LEU A 188 -24.29 11.81 38.33
N VAL A 189 -24.41 10.61 38.87
CA VAL A 189 -23.52 10.11 39.93
C VAL A 189 -22.08 10.00 39.42
N LEU A 190 -21.84 9.38 38.26
CA LEU A 190 -20.47 9.30 37.73
C LEU A 190 -19.91 10.67 37.34
N SER A 191 -20.73 11.58 36.82
CA SER A 191 -20.32 12.95 36.54
C SER A 191 -19.95 13.70 37.83
N ALA A 192 -20.77 13.60 38.86
CA ALA A 192 -20.54 14.21 40.17
C ALA A 192 -19.30 13.64 40.87
N LEU A 193 -19.13 12.31 40.85
CA LEU A 193 -17.94 11.63 41.37
C LEU A 193 -16.67 12.02 40.63
N THR A 194 -16.78 12.46 39.37
CA THR A 194 -15.63 12.93 38.60
C THR A 194 -15.28 14.38 38.89
N VAL A 195 -16.29 15.26 39.00
CA VAL A 195 -16.09 16.71 39.06
C VAL A 195 -15.90 17.22 40.49
N LEU A 196 -16.64 16.69 41.47
CA LEU A 196 -16.66 17.24 42.83
C LEU A 196 -15.42 16.89 43.67
N PRO A 197 -14.90 15.64 43.66
CA PRO A 197 -13.72 15.28 44.45
C PRO A 197 -12.42 15.82 43.84
N ARG A 198 -11.34 15.81 44.66
CA ARG A 198 -9.96 16.01 44.20
C ARG A 198 -9.64 15.08 43.02
N GLU A 199 -8.75 15.52 42.13
CA GLU A 199 -8.43 14.82 40.88
C GLU A 199 -8.00 13.36 41.08
N ASP A 200 -7.30 13.06 42.17
CA ASP A 200 -6.86 11.71 42.53
C ASP A 200 -8.00 10.73 42.72
N VAL A 201 -9.09 11.13 43.39
CA VAL A 201 -10.32 10.33 43.54
C VAL A 201 -11.21 10.48 42.31
N GLY A 202 -11.38 11.71 41.83
CA GLY A 202 -12.29 12.06 40.75
C GLY A 202 -11.91 11.46 39.40
N SER A 203 -10.65 11.06 39.18
CA SER A 203 -10.25 10.39 37.94
C SER A 203 -9.96 8.89 38.08
N THR A 204 -9.97 8.35 39.30
CA THR A 204 -9.68 6.92 39.55
C THR A 204 -10.92 6.14 39.94
N ILE A 205 -11.76 6.66 40.85
CA ILE A 205 -12.95 5.95 41.32
C ILE A 205 -14.00 5.80 40.22
N PRO A 206 -14.36 6.84 39.44
CA PRO A 206 -15.29 6.66 38.32
C PRO A 206 -14.77 5.66 37.28
N ALA A 207 -13.46 5.69 36.99
CA ALA A 207 -12.84 4.73 36.08
C ALA A 207 -12.91 3.29 36.64
N ALA A 208 -12.55 3.10 37.91
CA ALA A 208 -12.61 1.80 38.58
C ALA A 208 -14.05 1.25 38.66
N LEU A 209 -15.04 2.10 38.91
CA LEU A 209 -16.45 1.68 38.92
C LEU A 209 -16.90 1.20 37.55
N VAL A 210 -16.57 1.94 36.47
CA VAL A 210 -16.90 1.53 35.10
C VAL A 210 -16.18 0.23 34.74
N VAL A 211 -14.85 0.19 34.89
CA VAL A 211 -14.02 -0.97 34.52
C VAL A 211 -14.41 -2.20 35.35
N GLY A 212 -14.62 -2.03 36.65
CA GLY A 212 -15.02 -3.10 37.56
C GLY A 212 -16.40 -3.64 37.24
N THR A 213 -17.36 -2.77 36.86
CA THR A 213 -18.70 -3.21 36.44
C THR A 213 -18.62 -4.04 35.15
N LEU A 214 -17.86 -3.59 34.15
CA LEU A 214 -17.63 -4.35 32.91
C LEU A 214 -16.96 -5.70 33.21
N GLY A 215 -15.91 -5.70 34.04
CA GLY A 215 -15.18 -6.90 34.45
C GLY A 215 -16.05 -7.90 35.21
N LEU A 216 -16.82 -7.45 36.20
CA LEU A 216 -17.74 -8.28 36.96
C LEU A 216 -18.84 -8.87 36.07
N THR A 217 -19.38 -8.08 35.13
CA THR A 217 -20.41 -8.54 34.18
C THR A 217 -19.92 -9.72 33.34
N ILE A 218 -18.65 -9.70 32.94
CA ILE A 218 -18.02 -10.79 32.19
C ILE A 218 -17.64 -11.95 33.11
N ALA A 219 -16.96 -11.67 34.24
CA ALA A 219 -16.45 -12.68 35.16
C ALA A 219 -17.56 -13.52 35.82
N THR A 220 -18.73 -12.92 36.05
CA THR A 220 -19.93 -13.60 36.58
C THR A 220 -20.81 -14.21 35.49
N ALA A 221 -20.39 -14.13 34.22
CA ALA A 221 -21.11 -14.61 33.04
C ALA A 221 -22.51 -14.00 32.82
N VAL A 222 -22.79 -12.82 33.41
CA VAL A 222 -23.99 -12.01 33.07
C VAL A 222 -23.99 -11.69 31.58
N VAL A 223 -22.82 -11.33 31.04
CA VAL A 223 -22.52 -11.36 29.60
C VAL A 223 -21.46 -12.43 29.37
N GLY A 224 -21.89 -13.69 29.30
CA GLY A 224 -21.04 -14.85 29.01
C GLY A 224 -20.94 -15.17 27.51
N VAL A 225 -20.16 -16.20 27.16
CA VAL A 225 -19.92 -16.62 25.76
C VAL A 225 -21.22 -16.95 25.01
N GLY A 226 -22.20 -17.55 25.70
CA GLY A 226 -23.52 -17.88 25.14
C GLY A 226 -24.55 -16.75 25.21
N TRP A 227 -24.19 -15.57 25.73
CA TRP A 227 -25.13 -14.45 25.86
C TRP A 227 -25.56 -13.94 24.49
N GLN A 228 -26.85 -13.65 24.35
CA GLN A 228 -27.42 -13.05 23.13
C GLN A 228 -28.49 -12.03 23.49
N TRP A 229 -28.53 -10.92 22.77
CA TRP A 229 -29.57 -9.91 22.87
C TRP A 229 -30.05 -9.53 21.47
N ASN A 230 -31.30 -9.89 21.17
CA ASN A 230 -31.93 -9.73 19.85
C ASN A 230 -33.11 -8.76 19.96
N PRO A 231 -32.89 -7.44 19.99
CA PRO A 231 -34.00 -6.49 20.09
C PRO A 231 -34.84 -6.51 18.82
N GLN A 232 -36.17 -6.57 18.97
CA GLN A 232 -37.12 -6.66 17.85
C GLN A 232 -37.05 -5.45 16.89
N SER A 233 -36.49 -4.33 17.34
CA SER A 233 -36.30 -3.11 16.56
C SER A 233 -35.05 -3.11 15.66
N LEU A 234 -34.16 -4.11 15.80
CA LEU A 234 -32.94 -4.21 14.98
C LEU A 234 -32.94 -5.52 14.20
N SER A 235 -32.58 -5.46 12.91
CA SER A 235 -32.32 -6.64 12.09
C SER A 235 -30.95 -7.23 12.44
N GLY A 236 -30.83 -7.83 13.62
CA GLY A 236 -29.57 -8.40 14.11
C GLY A 236 -29.52 -8.54 15.63
N GLY A 237 -28.70 -9.49 16.09
CA GLY A 237 -28.48 -9.79 17.49
C GLY A 237 -27.08 -9.42 17.96
N PHE A 238 -26.96 -8.94 19.20
CA PHE A 238 -25.68 -8.83 19.88
C PHE A 238 -25.36 -10.16 20.55
N THR A 239 -24.12 -10.63 20.44
CA THR A 239 -23.68 -11.88 21.07
C THR A 239 -22.55 -11.60 22.06
N GLY A 240 -22.36 -12.49 23.03
CA GLY A 240 -21.21 -12.43 23.94
C GLY A 240 -19.88 -12.42 23.19
N GLY A 241 -19.83 -13.10 22.05
CA GLY A 241 -18.68 -13.07 21.12
C GLY A 241 -18.28 -11.67 20.65
N ALA A 242 -19.25 -10.78 20.44
CA ALA A 242 -18.99 -9.40 20.01
C ALA A 242 -18.87 -8.43 21.19
N VAL A 243 -19.69 -8.59 22.23
CA VAL A 243 -19.79 -7.64 23.35
C VAL A 243 -18.62 -7.77 24.34
N ILE A 244 -18.19 -9.00 24.66
CA ILE A 244 -17.10 -9.23 25.61
C ILE A 244 -15.80 -8.54 25.15
N PRO A 245 -15.33 -8.72 23.89
CA PRO A 245 -14.14 -8.00 23.41
C PRO A 245 -14.28 -6.48 23.49
N ILE A 246 -15.45 -5.91 23.16
CA ILE A 246 -15.68 -4.46 23.23
C ILE A 246 -15.56 -3.97 24.68
N PHE A 247 -16.16 -4.68 25.64
CA PHE A 247 -16.06 -4.33 27.05
C PHE A 247 -14.62 -4.40 27.57
N VAL A 248 -13.87 -5.41 27.13
CA VAL A 248 -12.44 -5.57 27.45
C VAL A 248 -11.61 -4.43 26.87
N LEU A 249 -11.84 -4.04 25.61
CA LEU A 249 -11.12 -2.93 24.97
C LEU A 249 -11.42 -1.59 25.65
N VAL A 250 -12.69 -1.30 25.92
CA VAL A 250 -13.10 -0.06 26.62
C VAL A 250 -12.55 -0.05 28.05
N GLY A 251 -12.66 -1.17 28.76
CA GLY A 251 -12.15 -1.31 30.12
C GLY A 251 -10.64 -1.07 30.21
N ALA A 252 -9.88 -1.72 29.33
CA ALA A 252 -8.42 -1.58 29.27
C ALA A 252 -7.95 -0.17 28.87
N ILE A 253 -8.69 0.53 27.98
CA ILE A 253 -8.39 1.94 27.66
C ILE A 253 -8.62 2.84 28.87
N LEU A 254 -9.72 2.66 29.60
CA LEU A 254 -10.05 3.48 30.76
C LEU A 254 -9.11 3.22 31.95
N SER A 255 -8.79 1.95 32.22
CA SER A 255 -7.86 1.58 33.29
C SER A 255 -6.45 2.05 32.98
N SER A 256 -5.96 1.88 31.75
CA SER A 256 -4.63 2.36 31.34
C SER A 256 -4.52 3.89 31.41
N TRP A 257 -5.54 4.64 30.99
CA TRP A 257 -5.59 6.10 31.14
C TRP A 257 -5.43 6.53 32.60
N SER A 258 -6.21 5.91 33.49
CA SER A 258 -6.20 6.26 34.90
C SER A 258 -4.92 5.82 35.62
N ALA A 259 -4.43 4.60 35.35
CA ALA A 259 -3.17 4.09 35.89
C ALA A 259 -1.96 4.94 35.42
N ALA A 260 -1.93 5.35 34.15
CA ALA A 260 -0.92 6.24 33.61
C ALA A 260 -0.92 7.60 34.31
N LYS A 261 -2.10 8.16 34.53
CA LYS A 261 -2.25 9.43 35.25
C LYS A 261 -1.77 9.33 36.71
N CYS A 262 -2.11 8.24 37.39
CA CYS A 262 -1.62 7.94 38.74
C CYS A 262 -0.09 7.82 38.76
N ARG A 263 0.48 7.14 37.75
CA ARG A 263 1.92 6.86 37.63
C ARG A 263 2.75 8.11 37.40
N ALA A 264 2.15 9.12 36.78
CA ALA A 264 2.77 10.41 36.50
C ALA A 264 2.48 11.47 37.59
N GLY A 265 1.85 11.09 38.71
CA GLY A 265 1.63 11.97 39.86
C GLY A 265 0.47 12.96 39.72
N PHE A 266 -0.53 12.68 38.87
CA PHE A 266 -1.67 13.57 38.58
C PHE A 266 -1.27 14.96 38.02
N GLY A 267 -2.18 15.93 38.01
CA GLY A 267 -1.92 17.28 37.49
C GLY A 267 -1.80 17.33 35.96
N ALA A 268 -1.19 18.40 35.44
CA ALA A 268 -1.04 18.61 33.99
C ALA A 268 -0.22 17.47 33.35
N ARG A 269 0.89 17.09 33.97
CA ARG A 269 1.77 16.01 33.54
C ARG A 269 1.06 14.66 33.50
N GLY A 270 0.27 14.35 34.53
CA GLY A 270 -0.53 13.13 34.57
C GLY A 270 -1.57 13.07 33.45
N ARG A 271 -2.25 14.17 33.15
CA ARG A 271 -3.25 14.24 32.06
C ARG A 271 -2.60 14.08 30.69
N GLU A 272 -1.47 14.74 30.46
CA GLU A 272 -0.69 14.61 29.23
C GLU A 272 -0.24 13.16 29.01
N PHE A 273 0.32 12.53 30.04
CA PHE A 273 0.78 11.15 29.95
C PHE A 273 -0.36 10.15 29.74
N GLY A 274 -1.46 10.30 30.49
CA GLY A 274 -2.66 9.50 30.27
C GLY A 274 -3.22 9.66 28.86
N ALA A 275 -3.28 10.88 28.33
CA ALA A 275 -3.71 11.14 26.97
C ALA A 275 -2.79 10.49 25.92
N PHE A 276 -1.47 10.62 26.06
CA PHE A 276 -0.52 9.98 25.16
C PHE A 276 -0.62 8.46 25.17
N LEU A 277 -0.80 7.83 26.34
CA LEU A 277 -0.95 6.38 26.40
C LEU A 277 -2.23 5.93 25.69
N VAL A 278 -3.36 6.61 25.91
CA VAL A 278 -4.63 6.32 25.21
C VAL A 278 -4.49 6.50 23.70
N ILE A 279 -3.87 7.59 23.26
CA ILE A 279 -3.62 7.85 21.84
C ILE A 279 -2.75 6.73 21.27
N ASN A 280 -1.66 6.35 21.93
CA ASN A 280 -0.76 5.29 21.46
C ASN A 280 -1.44 3.92 21.44
N LEU A 281 -2.24 3.58 22.47
CA LEU A 281 -3.03 2.34 22.51
C LEU A 281 -4.07 2.30 21.41
N ASN A 282 -4.74 3.42 21.13
CA ASN A 282 -5.71 3.53 20.05
C ASN A 282 -5.02 3.47 18.67
N VAL A 283 -3.88 4.13 18.48
CA VAL A 283 -3.10 3.98 17.24
C VAL A 283 -2.63 2.55 17.08
N PHE A 284 -2.13 1.92 18.15
CA PHE A 284 -1.74 0.52 18.14
C PHE A 284 -2.93 -0.40 17.83
N LEU A 285 -4.11 -0.12 18.38
CA LEU A 285 -5.37 -0.79 18.04
C LEU A 285 -5.63 -0.73 16.55
N MET A 286 -5.67 0.48 15.99
CA MET A 286 -5.95 0.68 14.57
C MET A 286 -4.95 -0.10 13.71
N VAL A 287 -3.65 -0.01 14.02
CA VAL A 287 -2.60 -0.71 13.28
C VAL A 287 -2.70 -2.23 13.46
N ALA A 288 -2.96 -2.73 14.67
CA ALA A 288 -3.08 -4.15 14.96
C ALA A 288 -4.34 -4.76 14.32
N VAL A 289 -5.49 -4.07 14.39
CA VAL A 289 -6.72 -4.44 13.68
C VAL A 289 -6.42 -4.54 12.18
N MET A 290 -5.81 -3.51 11.60
CA MET A 290 -5.48 -3.48 10.17
C MET A 290 -4.53 -4.62 9.79
N ALA A 291 -3.45 -4.82 10.55
CA ALA A 291 -2.50 -5.90 10.31
C ALA A 291 -3.16 -7.28 10.44
N THR A 292 -4.01 -7.46 11.45
CA THR A 292 -4.71 -8.73 11.68
C THR A 292 -5.70 -9.01 10.55
N ILE A 293 -6.45 -8.01 10.08
CA ILE A 293 -7.35 -8.16 8.92
C ILE A 293 -6.54 -8.54 7.67
N VAL A 294 -5.42 -7.88 7.42
CA VAL A 294 -4.54 -8.19 6.29
C VAL A 294 -4.02 -9.63 6.37
N VAL A 295 -3.53 -10.06 7.53
CA VAL A 295 -3.06 -11.43 7.77
C VAL A 295 -4.22 -12.41 7.60
N PHE A 296 -5.37 -12.14 8.20
CA PHE A 296 -6.55 -13.00 8.13
C PHE A 296 -7.02 -13.21 6.68
N VAL A 297 -7.18 -12.12 5.92
CA VAL A 297 -7.54 -12.17 4.49
C VAL A 297 -6.50 -12.94 3.69
N THR A 298 -5.21 -12.75 4.00
CA THR A 298 -4.12 -13.48 3.34
C THR A 298 -4.20 -14.97 3.64
N VAL A 299 -4.30 -15.37 4.90
CA VAL A 299 -4.37 -16.79 5.30
C VAL A 299 -5.60 -17.48 4.70
N LYS A 300 -6.75 -16.83 4.70
CA LYS A 300 -8.00 -17.41 4.14
C LYS A 300 -8.02 -17.41 2.62
N GLY A 301 -7.39 -16.42 1.98
CA GLY A 301 -7.47 -16.20 0.53
C GLY A 301 -6.35 -16.83 -0.28
N VAL A 302 -5.11 -16.88 0.23
CA VAL A 302 -3.92 -17.21 -0.57
C VAL A 302 -3.97 -18.61 -1.18
N GLY A 303 -4.51 -19.60 -0.44
CA GLY A 303 -4.60 -20.98 -0.91
C GLY A 303 -5.43 -21.08 -2.19
N TYR A 304 -6.69 -20.64 -2.14
CA TYR A 304 -7.52 -20.60 -3.35
C TYR A 304 -6.96 -19.61 -4.38
N ALA A 305 -6.38 -18.48 -3.98
CA ALA A 305 -5.85 -17.52 -4.95
C ALA A 305 -4.72 -18.10 -5.81
N LEU A 306 -3.83 -18.93 -5.26
CA LEU A 306 -2.68 -19.49 -5.96
C LEU A 306 -2.94 -20.85 -6.61
N HIS A 307 -4.20 -21.28 -6.72
CA HIS A 307 -4.53 -22.56 -7.37
C HIS A 307 -4.02 -22.58 -8.81
N GLY A 308 -3.30 -23.65 -9.17
CA GLY A 308 -2.74 -23.84 -10.50
C GLY A 308 -1.78 -22.72 -10.94
N PHE A 309 -1.21 -21.93 -10.03
CA PHE A 309 -0.27 -20.88 -10.38
C PHE A 309 1.00 -21.50 -10.98
N THR A 310 1.32 -21.12 -12.21
CA THR A 310 2.56 -21.51 -12.87
C THR A 310 3.26 -20.31 -13.47
N ILE A 311 4.58 -20.26 -13.37
CA ILE A 311 5.40 -19.23 -14.03
C ILE A 311 6.69 -19.83 -14.58
N GLY A 312 7.12 -19.42 -15.78
CA GLY A 312 8.43 -19.79 -16.29
C GLY A 312 9.55 -19.11 -15.49
N ALA A 313 10.63 -19.83 -15.20
CA ALA A 313 11.76 -19.32 -14.44
C ALA A 313 12.36 -18.05 -15.08
N LEU A 314 12.45 -18.01 -16.41
CA LEU A 314 12.93 -16.85 -17.14
C LEU A 314 11.97 -15.65 -17.01
N SER A 315 10.65 -15.87 -17.14
CA SER A 315 9.63 -14.83 -16.90
C SER A 315 9.72 -14.28 -15.47
N ALA A 316 9.92 -15.14 -14.48
CA ALA A 316 10.07 -14.75 -13.09
C ALA A 316 11.34 -13.92 -12.85
N LEU A 317 12.47 -14.29 -13.47
CA LEU A 317 13.72 -13.52 -13.41
C LEU A 317 13.56 -12.12 -14.03
N VAL A 318 12.88 -12.02 -15.17
CA VAL A 318 12.60 -10.74 -15.83
C VAL A 318 11.74 -9.83 -14.94
N LEU A 319 10.71 -10.38 -14.28
CA LEU A 319 9.88 -9.65 -13.32
C LEU A 319 10.67 -9.22 -12.07
N LEU A 320 11.66 -10.01 -11.64
CA LEU A 320 12.48 -9.75 -10.46
C LEU A 320 13.59 -8.72 -10.73
N ALA A 321 13.98 -8.49 -11.99
CA ALA A 321 15.09 -7.61 -12.36
C ALA A 321 14.98 -6.15 -11.82
N PRO A 322 13.83 -5.45 -11.89
CA PRO A 322 13.69 -4.11 -11.30
C PRO A 322 13.92 -4.11 -9.79
N LEU A 323 13.39 -5.11 -9.08
CA LEU A 323 13.57 -5.26 -7.64
C LEU A 323 15.05 -5.50 -7.29
N LEU A 324 15.73 -6.33 -8.07
CA LEU A 324 17.17 -6.59 -7.95
C LEU A 324 17.97 -5.28 -8.06
N VAL A 325 17.66 -4.45 -9.05
CA VAL A 325 18.31 -3.13 -9.24
C VAL A 325 18.06 -2.20 -8.05
N VAL A 326 16.81 -2.11 -7.59
CA VAL A 326 16.44 -1.27 -6.43
C VAL A 326 17.19 -1.70 -5.18
N VAL A 327 17.23 -3.01 -4.91
CA VAL A 327 17.86 -3.57 -3.71
C VAL A 327 19.39 -3.47 -3.76
N VAL A 328 20.00 -3.69 -4.92
CA VAL A 328 21.44 -3.46 -5.12
C VAL A 328 21.78 -1.99 -4.90
N ASN A 329 20.95 -1.06 -5.38
CA ASN A 329 21.16 0.37 -5.18
C ASN A 329 20.97 0.77 -3.71
N ALA A 330 19.94 0.25 -3.04
CA ALA A 330 19.70 0.46 -1.62
C ALA A 330 20.85 -0.04 -0.75
N ALA A 331 21.44 -1.19 -1.09
CA ALA A 331 22.61 -1.73 -0.40
C ALA A 331 23.88 -0.85 -0.57
N ARG A 332 23.96 -0.06 -1.65
CA ARG A 332 25.07 0.88 -1.92
C ARG A 332 24.90 2.24 -1.24
N THR A 333 23.67 2.66 -0.93
CA THR A 333 23.41 3.95 -0.29
C THR A 333 23.64 3.89 1.23
N PRO A 334 24.12 4.98 1.87
CA PRO A 334 24.15 5.07 3.33
C PRO A 334 22.72 4.97 3.89
N ALA A 335 22.45 3.95 4.71
CA ALA A 335 21.21 3.83 5.48
C ALA A 335 21.32 4.57 6.81
N GLY A 336 20.32 5.40 7.13
CA GLY A 336 20.14 6.07 8.42
C GLY A 336 21.01 7.32 8.64
N THR A 337 20.65 8.09 9.67
CA THR A 337 21.56 9.07 10.30
C THR A 337 22.67 8.34 11.06
N ASP A 338 23.72 9.05 11.48
CA ASP A 338 24.82 8.43 12.25
C ASP A 338 24.38 7.86 13.60
N ASP A 339 23.16 8.16 14.04
CA ASP A 339 22.53 7.68 15.27
C ASP A 339 22.25 6.16 15.27
N TRP A 340 22.23 5.50 14.10
CA TRP A 340 22.02 4.05 14.02
C TRP A 340 23.32 3.27 14.19
N HIS A 341 23.30 2.21 15.00
CA HIS A 341 24.44 1.29 15.15
C HIS A 341 24.85 0.66 13.80
N THR A 342 26.16 0.60 13.53
CA THR A 342 26.73 0.19 12.23
C THR A 342 26.31 -1.22 11.80
N GLY A 343 26.25 -2.18 12.74
CA GLY A 343 25.79 -3.54 12.48
C GLY A 343 24.32 -3.63 12.03
N ALA A 344 23.41 -2.88 12.66
CA ALA A 344 22.01 -2.83 12.26
C ALA A 344 21.85 -2.19 10.88
N ARG A 345 22.59 -1.10 10.62
CA ARG A 345 22.64 -0.47 9.29
C ARG A 345 23.08 -1.46 8.21
N GLN A 346 24.07 -2.31 8.47
CA GLN A 346 24.52 -3.31 7.50
C GLN A 346 23.52 -4.45 7.31
N LEU A 347 22.90 -4.95 8.38
CA LEU A 347 21.88 -5.99 8.29
C LEU A 347 20.69 -5.55 7.42
N PHE A 348 20.14 -4.36 7.68
CA PHE A 348 19.02 -3.82 6.88
C PHE A 348 19.40 -3.51 5.43
N ARG A 349 20.68 -3.28 5.13
CA ARG A 349 21.17 -3.10 3.75
C ARG A 349 21.30 -4.42 3.00
N LEU A 350 21.85 -5.45 3.65
CA LEU A 350 22.23 -6.69 2.99
C LEU A 350 21.11 -7.73 2.97
N LEU A 351 20.22 -7.73 3.96
CA LEU A 351 19.15 -8.74 4.06
C LEU A 351 18.21 -8.74 2.84
N PRO A 352 17.71 -7.59 2.34
CA PRO A 352 16.91 -7.59 1.13
C PRO A 352 17.69 -8.09 -0.08
N LEU A 353 18.99 -7.76 -0.17
CA LEU A 353 19.86 -8.18 -1.27
C LEU A 353 20.10 -9.67 -1.27
N ALA A 354 20.39 -10.24 -0.10
CA ALA A 354 20.54 -11.67 0.08
C ALA A 354 19.23 -12.42 -0.25
N ALA A 355 18.08 -11.92 0.22
CA ALA A 355 16.78 -12.52 -0.04
C ALA A 355 16.44 -12.53 -1.53
N VAL A 356 16.48 -11.38 -2.19
CA VAL A 356 16.15 -11.25 -3.62
C VAL A 356 17.18 -11.98 -4.49
N GLY A 357 18.46 -11.93 -4.12
CA GLY A 357 19.52 -12.68 -4.78
C GLY A 357 19.36 -14.19 -4.66
N SER A 358 18.90 -14.69 -3.51
CA SER A 358 18.63 -16.12 -3.30
C SER A 358 17.47 -16.60 -4.16
N VAL A 359 16.39 -15.82 -4.27
CA VAL A 359 15.27 -16.13 -5.18
C VAL A 359 15.74 -16.17 -6.63
N ALA A 360 16.53 -15.17 -7.06
CA ALA A 360 17.10 -15.17 -8.40
C ALA A 360 17.99 -16.40 -8.67
N ALA A 361 18.79 -16.82 -7.68
CA ALA A 361 19.64 -18.01 -7.80
C ALA A 361 18.81 -19.29 -7.96
N VAL A 362 17.71 -19.44 -7.20
CA VAL A 362 16.79 -20.58 -7.32
C VAL A 362 16.10 -20.61 -8.69
N LEU A 363 15.64 -19.46 -9.19
CA LEU A 363 15.04 -19.38 -10.52
C LEU A 363 16.07 -19.72 -11.61
N LEU A 364 17.30 -19.25 -11.46
CA LEU A 364 18.38 -19.54 -12.41
C LEU A 364 18.76 -21.02 -12.36
N SER A 365 18.75 -21.67 -11.19
CA SER A 365 19.00 -23.11 -11.11
C SER A 365 17.92 -23.91 -11.81
N VAL A 366 16.64 -23.52 -11.75
CA VAL A 366 15.56 -24.15 -12.53
C VAL A 366 15.81 -24.06 -14.04
N LEU A 367 16.27 -22.90 -14.52
CA LEU A 367 16.57 -22.71 -15.94
C LEU A 367 17.79 -23.54 -16.40
N VAL A 368 18.81 -23.66 -15.55
CA VAL A 368 20.05 -24.38 -15.86
C VAL A 368 19.88 -25.90 -15.77
N THR A 369 19.19 -26.38 -14.73
CA THR A 369 18.95 -27.82 -14.52
C THR A 369 17.88 -28.38 -15.45
N GLY A 370 16.91 -27.55 -15.84
CA GLY A 370 15.73 -28.01 -16.56
C GLY A 370 14.68 -28.66 -15.66
N ASP A 371 14.88 -28.68 -14.34
CA ASP A 371 13.97 -29.33 -13.39
C ASP A 371 12.85 -28.40 -12.96
N ARG A 372 11.59 -28.86 -13.09
CA ARG A 372 10.41 -28.14 -12.60
C ARG A 372 10.42 -28.10 -11.07
N LEU A 373 10.29 -26.91 -10.49
CA LEU A 373 10.04 -26.75 -9.06
C LEU A 373 8.51 -26.71 -8.83
N ALA A 374 7.96 -27.61 -8.01
CA ALA A 374 6.54 -27.63 -7.68
C ALA A 374 6.34 -27.77 -6.17
N TYR A 375 5.50 -26.90 -5.60
CA TYR A 375 5.08 -26.95 -4.20
C TYR A 375 3.61 -27.37 -4.13
N PRO A 376 3.32 -28.65 -3.81
CA PRO A 376 1.95 -29.15 -3.73
C PRO A 376 1.25 -28.65 -2.47
N PHE A 377 -0.02 -28.31 -2.60
CA PHE A 377 -0.89 -27.93 -1.48
C PHE A 377 -2.35 -28.21 -1.82
N THR A 378 -3.22 -28.15 -0.81
CA THR A 378 -4.66 -28.38 -0.99
C THR A 378 -5.46 -27.10 -0.84
N TYR A 379 -6.58 -27.02 -1.56
CA TYR A 379 -7.55 -25.94 -1.42
C TYR A 379 -8.96 -26.51 -1.44
N SER A 380 -9.92 -25.79 -0.85
CA SER A 380 -11.29 -26.28 -0.75
C SER A 380 -12.25 -25.53 -1.65
N VAL A 381 -13.19 -26.27 -2.24
CA VAL A 381 -14.32 -25.76 -3.04
C VAL A 381 -15.65 -26.25 -2.48
N GLN A 382 -16.71 -25.49 -2.69
CA GLN A 382 -18.08 -25.90 -2.34
C GLN A 382 -18.75 -26.52 -3.56
N VAL A 383 -19.11 -27.80 -3.48
CA VAL A 383 -19.79 -28.57 -4.53
C VAL A 383 -21.05 -29.16 -3.92
N ASN A 384 -22.23 -28.80 -4.44
CA ASN A 384 -23.53 -29.24 -3.89
C ASN A 384 -23.69 -28.98 -2.37
N ARG A 385 -23.17 -27.85 -1.86
CA ARG A 385 -23.12 -27.49 -0.42
C ARG A 385 -22.24 -28.40 0.44
N ALA A 386 -21.46 -29.28 -0.16
CA ALA A 386 -20.41 -30.04 0.52
C ALA A 386 -19.04 -29.44 0.20
N GLN A 387 -18.20 -29.33 1.22
CA GLN A 387 -16.81 -28.87 1.04
C GLN A 387 -15.96 -30.03 0.51
N GLN A 388 -15.38 -29.86 -0.68
CA GLN A 388 -14.45 -30.80 -1.29
C GLN A 388 -13.04 -30.21 -1.30
N SER A 389 -12.05 -30.98 -0.88
CA SER A 389 -10.64 -30.62 -0.97
C SER A 389 -10.07 -31.09 -2.32
N LEU A 390 -9.38 -30.20 -3.03
CA LEU A 390 -8.73 -30.46 -4.29
C LEU A 390 -7.22 -30.23 -4.17
N ASP A 391 -6.44 -31.10 -4.80
CA ASP A 391 -4.99 -30.97 -4.86
C ASP A 391 -4.57 -29.97 -5.95
N THR A 392 -3.55 -29.18 -5.66
CA THR A 392 -2.96 -28.26 -6.62
C THR A 392 -1.48 -28.02 -6.29
N ALA A 393 -0.79 -27.23 -7.11
CA ALA A 393 0.59 -26.87 -6.87
C ALA A 393 0.91 -25.48 -7.41
N ILE A 394 1.80 -24.78 -6.70
CA ILE A 394 2.52 -23.64 -7.27
C ILE A 394 3.72 -24.21 -8.02
N ALA A 395 3.91 -23.84 -9.29
CA ALA A 395 5.02 -24.37 -10.07
C ALA A 395 5.85 -23.29 -10.79
N VAL A 396 7.16 -23.52 -10.80
CA VAL A 396 8.11 -22.79 -11.64
C VAL A 396 8.60 -23.74 -12.74
N THR A 397 8.34 -23.39 -14.00
CA THR A 397 8.73 -24.22 -15.15
C THR A 397 10.08 -23.77 -15.72
N PRO A 398 10.88 -24.70 -16.28
CA PRO A 398 12.16 -24.37 -16.92
C PRO A 398 11.99 -23.74 -18.30
N GLU A 399 10.75 -23.48 -18.74
CA GLU A 399 10.47 -23.06 -20.11
C GLU A 399 11.11 -21.69 -20.41
N PRO A 400 11.99 -21.60 -21.42
CA PRO A 400 12.73 -20.39 -21.77
C PRO A 400 11.88 -19.42 -22.63
N THR A 401 10.59 -19.31 -22.31
CA THR A 401 9.63 -18.45 -23.02
C THR A 401 9.17 -17.32 -22.10
N VAL A 402 9.30 -16.08 -22.56
CA VAL A 402 8.85 -14.88 -21.86
C VAL A 402 7.66 -14.25 -22.58
N GLY A 403 6.62 -13.91 -21.84
CA GLY A 403 5.48 -13.16 -22.39
C GLY A 403 5.89 -11.74 -22.76
N SER A 404 5.42 -11.24 -23.89
CA SER A 404 5.74 -9.91 -24.42
C SER A 404 5.49 -8.79 -23.40
N LEU A 405 4.32 -8.78 -22.75
CA LEU A 405 3.98 -7.81 -21.71
C LEU A 405 4.84 -7.95 -20.45
N LEU A 406 5.20 -9.18 -20.06
CA LEU A 406 6.09 -9.46 -18.93
C LEU A 406 7.53 -9.02 -19.20
N LEU A 407 7.93 -8.88 -20.45
CA LEU A 407 9.21 -8.29 -20.84
C LEU A 407 9.13 -6.77 -20.93
N VAL A 408 8.11 -6.23 -21.60
CA VAL A 408 7.96 -4.78 -21.83
C VAL A 408 7.88 -4.01 -20.53
N ALA A 409 7.05 -4.44 -19.57
CA ALA A 409 6.83 -3.65 -18.35
C ALA A 409 8.11 -3.50 -17.48
N PRO A 410 8.82 -4.59 -17.09
CA PRO A 410 10.07 -4.48 -16.33
C PRO A 410 11.19 -3.80 -17.12
N ALA A 411 11.34 -4.09 -18.41
CA ALA A 411 12.38 -3.49 -19.23
C ALA A 411 12.16 -1.97 -19.41
N LEU A 412 10.92 -1.53 -19.61
CA LEU A 412 10.59 -0.11 -19.71
C LEU A 412 10.85 0.60 -18.38
N LEU A 413 10.45 -0.01 -17.25
CA LEU A 413 10.72 0.53 -15.91
C LEU A 413 12.22 0.72 -15.67
N LEU A 414 13.04 -0.28 -16.03
CA LEU A 414 14.49 -0.21 -15.92
C LEU A 414 15.08 0.84 -16.85
N SER A 415 14.61 0.92 -18.09
CA SER A 415 15.04 1.92 -19.07
C SER A 415 14.80 3.33 -18.53
N VAL A 416 13.60 3.62 -18.03
CA VAL A 416 13.25 4.91 -17.41
C VAL A 416 14.08 5.17 -16.15
N TYR A 417 14.28 4.16 -15.31
CA TYR A 417 15.08 4.27 -14.08
C TYR A 417 16.54 4.67 -14.38
N PHE A 418 17.19 3.97 -15.31
CA PHE A 418 18.57 4.26 -15.67
C PHE A 418 18.70 5.57 -16.44
N PHE A 419 17.75 5.88 -17.34
CA PHE A 419 17.71 7.15 -18.06
C PHE A 419 17.61 8.35 -17.11
N ARG A 420 16.87 8.21 -16.01
CA ARG A 420 16.78 9.26 -14.99
C ARG A 420 18.04 9.41 -14.15
N THR A 421 18.85 8.36 -14.06
CA THR A 421 20.14 8.39 -13.34
C THR A 421 21.25 8.97 -14.21
N TYR A 422 21.04 9.00 -15.53
CA TYR A 422 21.99 9.55 -16.50
C TYR A 422 22.04 11.09 -16.43
N GLY A 423 23.22 11.61 -16.08
CA GLY A 423 23.57 13.02 -16.27
C GLY A 423 23.78 13.33 -17.74
N SER A 424 23.57 14.58 -18.17
CA SER A 424 23.80 14.95 -19.56
C SER A 424 25.30 14.96 -19.88
N LEU A 425 25.77 14.03 -20.71
CA LEU A 425 27.13 14.06 -21.28
C LEU A 425 27.27 15.06 -22.45
N ARG A 426 26.43 16.10 -22.47
CA ARG A 426 26.45 17.10 -23.54
C ARG A 426 27.76 17.86 -23.47
N ASN A 427 28.52 17.83 -24.56
CA ASN A 427 29.86 18.41 -24.70
C ASN A 427 31.00 17.67 -23.97
N VAL A 428 30.77 16.43 -23.51
CA VAL A 428 31.84 15.57 -22.97
C VAL A 428 32.49 14.78 -24.10
N GLY A 429 33.83 14.75 -24.12
CA GLY A 429 34.64 14.01 -25.10
C GLY A 429 34.94 14.78 -26.39
N SER A 430 35.71 14.14 -27.27
CA SER A 430 36.12 14.69 -28.56
C SER A 430 34.94 14.80 -29.54
N ARG A 431 34.93 15.87 -30.35
CA ARG A 431 33.95 16.01 -31.43
C ARG A 431 34.41 15.22 -32.65
N VAL A 432 33.65 14.20 -33.00
CA VAL A 432 33.90 13.39 -34.19
C VAL A 432 33.11 14.00 -35.36
N GLY A 433 33.81 14.47 -36.41
CA GLY A 433 33.18 15.21 -37.51
C GLY A 433 32.02 14.49 -38.19
N TRP A 434 32.15 13.18 -38.46
CA TRP A 434 31.07 12.39 -39.06
C TRP A 434 29.88 12.14 -38.10
N ALA A 435 30.11 12.16 -36.79
CA ALA A 435 29.04 11.95 -35.81
C ALA A 435 28.07 13.14 -35.78
N GLU A 436 28.55 14.35 -36.10
CA GLU A 436 27.70 15.54 -36.25
C GLU A 436 26.78 15.42 -37.47
N THR A 437 27.28 14.89 -38.59
CA THR A 437 26.46 14.58 -39.77
C THR A 437 25.33 13.60 -39.43
N ILE A 438 25.64 12.52 -38.70
CA ILE A 438 24.62 11.55 -38.26
C ILE A 438 23.61 12.20 -37.32
N ARG A 439 24.06 13.03 -36.37
CA ARG A 439 23.18 13.75 -35.44
C ARG A 439 22.16 14.63 -36.17
N GLN A 440 22.55 15.22 -37.31
CA GLN A 440 21.68 16.07 -38.13
C GLN A 440 20.75 15.26 -39.05
N THR A 441 21.20 14.13 -39.59
CA THR A 441 20.40 13.31 -40.53
C THR A 441 19.45 12.34 -39.85
N LEU A 442 19.78 11.86 -38.65
CA LEU A 442 19.00 10.89 -37.90
C LEU A 442 17.55 11.36 -37.62
N PRO A 443 17.29 12.61 -37.17
CA PRO A 443 15.92 13.10 -36.99
C PRO A 443 15.12 13.12 -38.30
N LEU A 444 15.76 13.38 -39.44
CA LEU A 444 15.11 13.36 -40.75
C LEU A 444 14.69 11.94 -41.13
N ALA A 445 15.56 10.95 -40.88
CA ALA A 445 15.25 9.54 -41.11
C ALA A 445 14.07 9.07 -40.23
N VAL A 446 14.10 9.41 -38.94
CA VAL A 446 12.98 9.12 -38.01
C VAL A 446 11.71 9.83 -38.46
N ALA A 447 11.75 11.12 -38.77
CA ALA A 447 10.61 11.87 -39.25
C ALA A 447 10.02 11.28 -40.54
N GLY A 448 10.87 10.85 -41.48
CA GLY A 448 10.45 10.16 -42.70
C GLY A 448 9.70 8.86 -42.42
N THR A 449 10.22 8.02 -41.51
CA THR A 449 9.53 6.79 -41.09
C THR A 449 8.20 7.05 -40.38
N VAL A 450 8.13 8.09 -39.54
CA VAL A 450 6.90 8.49 -38.84
C VAL A 450 5.87 9.08 -39.80
N ALA A 451 6.29 9.90 -40.76
CA ALA A 451 5.41 10.45 -41.79
C ALA A 451 4.78 9.35 -42.65
N LEU A 452 5.57 8.34 -43.03
CA LEU A 452 5.05 7.16 -43.74
C LEU A 452 4.07 6.35 -42.88
N THR A 453 4.34 6.21 -41.57
CA THR A 453 3.42 5.57 -40.62
C THR A 453 2.09 6.31 -40.57
N GLY A 454 2.11 7.65 -40.43
CA GLY A 454 0.91 8.48 -40.44
C GLY A 454 0.15 8.40 -41.77
N LEU A 455 0.85 8.36 -42.90
CA LEU A 455 0.25 8.18 -44.22
C LEU A 455 -0.51 6.84 -44.31
N PHE A 456 0.08 5.73 -43.87
CA PHE A 456 -0.59 4.43 -43.88
C PHE A 456 -1.73 4.32 -42.87
N LEU A 457 -1.69 5.04 -41.75
CA LEU A 457 -2.84 5.15 -40.84
C LEU A 457 -4.02 5.89 -41.48
N LEU A 458 -3.75 6.91 -42.31
CA LEU A 458 -4.78 7.72 -42.96
C LEU A 458 -5.40 7.05 -44.20
N VAL A 459 -4.56 6.47 -45.06
CA VAL A 459 -4.97 5.98 -46.39
C VAL A 459 -4.98 4.44 -46.47
N GLY A 460 -4.57 3.76 -45.40
CA GLY A 460 -4.38 2.32 -45.36
C GLY A 460 -3.07 1.86 -46.04
N PRO A 461 -2.68 0.59 -45.87
CA PRO A 461 -1.45 0.03 -46.44
C PRO A 461 -1.52 -0.21 -47.96
N ARG A 462 -2.72 -0.10 -48.56
CA ARG A 462 -2.99 -0.29 -50.00
C ARG A 462 -3.74 0.90 -50.61
N PRO A 463 -3.15 2.11 -50.60
CA PRO A 463 -3.78 3.27 -51.19
C PRO A 463 -4.05 3.01 -52.69
N LEU A 464 -5.28 3.26 -53.13
CA LEU A 464 -5.73 3.04 -54.52
C LEU A 464 -5.49 1.60 -55.03
N GLY A 465 -5.41 0.61 -54.13
CA GLY A 465 -5.14 -0.79 -54.47
C GLY A 465 -3.67 -1.13 -54.74
N LEU A 466 -2.74 -0.17 -54.69
CA LEU A 466 -1.31 -0.41 -54.90
C LEU A 466 -0.66 -0.99 -53.62
N PRO A 467 0.22 -2.00 -53.71
CA PRO A 467 0.83 -2.65 -52.55
C PRO A 467 1.99 -1.83 -51.93
N LEU A 468 1.80 -0.51 -51.77
CA LEU A 468 2.83 0.40 -51.27
C LEU A 468 3.29 0.07 -49.85
N GLY A 469 2.40 -0.41 -48.97
CA GLY A 469 2.78 -0.91 -47.64
C GLY A 469 3.74 -2.09 -47.73
N GLY A 470 3.52 -3.01 -48.68
CA GLY A 470 4.38 -4.18 -48.90
C GLY A 470 5.75 -3.83 -49.49
N THR A 471 5.82 -2.86 -50.41
CA THR A 471 7.07 -2.51 -51.11
C THR A 471 7.86 -1.44 -50.36
N LEU A 472 7.27 -0.27 -50.11
CA LEU A 472 7.93 0.84 -49.41
C LEU A 472 8.11 0.53 -47.92
N GLY A 473 7.11 -0.10 -47.28
CA GLY A 473 7.20 -0.46 -45.87
C GLY A 473 8.36 -1.41 -45.58
N VAL A 474 8.51 -2.49 -46.37
CA VAL A 474 9.65 -3.43 -46.22
C VAL A 474 10.98 -2.73 -46.45
N ALA A 475 11.13 -1.98 -47.55
CA ALA A 475 12.37 -1.30 -47.89
C ALA A 475 12.82 -0.33 -46.78
N VAL A 476 11.90 0.50 -46.29
CA VAL A 476 12.20 1.48 -45.25
C VAL A 476 12.48 0.83 -43.90
N VAL A 477 11.73 -0.21 -43.52
CA VAL A 477 11.99 -0.94 -42.26
C VAL A 477 13.36 -1.62 -42.28
N VAL A 478 13.74 -2.25 -43.39
CA VAL A 478 15.07 -2.88 -43.54
C VAL A 478 16.19 -1.84 -43.50
N LEU A 479 16.05 -0.72 -44.22
CA LEU A 479 17.03 0.37 -44.20
C LEU A 479 17.20 0.97 -42.80
N ALA A 480 16.09 1.25 -42.11
CA ALA A 480 16.10 1.75 -40.75
C ALA A 480 16.76 0.76 -39.78
N ALA A 481 16.50 -0.54 -39.95
CA ALA A 481 17.10 -1.59 -39.13
C ALA A 481 18.62 -1.71 -39.37
N VAL A 482 19.08 -1.66 -40.62
CA VAL A 482 20.53 -1.66 -40.94
C VAL A 482 21.22 -0.44 -40.33
N ALA A 483 20.63 0.75 -40.47
CA ALA A 483 21.16 1.95 -39.83
C ALA A 483 21.19 1.83 -38.30
N ALA A 484 20.15 1.24 -37.70
CA ALA A 484 20.09 1.01 -36.27
C ALA A 484 21.14 0.00 -35.76
N VAL A 485 21.46 -1.06 -36.52
CA VAL A 485 22.57 -1.98 -36.18
C VAL A 485 23.89 -1.22 -36.07
N VAL A 486 24.19 -0.40 -37.08
CA VAL A 486 25.44 0.39 -37.12
C VAL A 486 25.49 1.35 -35.92
N LEU A 487 24.40 2.06 -35.64
CA LEU A 487 24.29 2.97 -34.50
C LEU A 487 24.44 2.23 -33.15
N ALA A 488 23.80 1.08 -32.99
CA ALA A 488 23.86 0.30 -31.76
C ALA A 488 25.26 -0.28 -31.49
N ALA A 489 26.09 -0.45 -32.52
CA ALA A 489 27.49 -0.89 -32.41
C ALA A 489 28.45 0.26 -32.05
N LEU A 490 28.08 1.52 -32.26
CA LEU A 490 28.95 2.69 -32.00
C LEU A 490 29.47 2.79 -30.57
N PRO A 491 28.68 2.53 -29.50
CA PRO A 491 29.17 2.56 -28.13
C PRO A 491 30.34 1.56 -27.92
N LEU A 492 30.17 0.34 -28.42
CA LEU A 492 31.16 -0.72 -28.29
C LEU A 492 32.41 -0.43 -29.14
N ALA A 493 32.23 -0.04 -30.40
CA ALA A 493 33.31 0.36 -31.29
C ALA A 493 34.09 1.56 -30.74
N GLY A 494 33.38 2.50 -30.11
CA GLY A 494 33.96 3.65 -29.44
C GLY A 494 34.97 3.23 -28.37
N VAL A 495 34.57 2.32 -27.48
CA VAL A 495 35.42 1.83 -26.38
C VAL A 495 36.58 0.93 -26.89
N LEU A 496 36.35 0.12 -27.92
CA LEU A 496 37.33 -0.86 -28.40
C LEU A 496 38.38 -0.28 -29.35
N ALA A 497 38.08 0.79 -30.09
CA ALA A 497 39.00 1.37 -31.06
C ALA A 497 39.71 2.62 -30.53
N GLY A 498 40.96 2.86 -30.96
CA GLY A 498 41.76 4.02 -30.57
C GLY A 498 42.92 3.68 -29.63
N GLU A 499 43.72 4.68 -29.32
CA GLU A 499 44.87 4.60 -28.41
C GLU A 499 44.48 5.08 -27.01
N GLY A 500 45.24 4.68 -25.98
CA GLY A 500 44.97 5.04 -24.57
C GLY A 500 44.28 3.94 -23.75
N THR A 501 43.99 4.24 -22.48
CA THR A 501 43.33 3.29 -21.59
C THR A 501 41.86 3.11 -21.97
N LEU A 502 41.19 2.07 -21.43
CA LEU A 502 39.75 1.90 -21.65
C LEU A 502 38.93 3.08 -21.09
N ALA A 503 39.41 3.69 -20.00
CA ALA A 503 38.75 4.82 -19.36
C ALA A 503 38.84 6.09 -20.23
N ASP A 504 40.01 6.35 -20.81
CA ASP A 504 40.24 7.50 -21.69
C ASP A 504 39.41 7.37 -22.97
N ARG A 505 39.43 6.19 -23.60
CA ARG A 505 38.67 5.93 -24.83
C ARG A 505 37.15 6.06 -24.64
N ALA A 506 36.64 5.60 -23.51
CA ALA A 506 35.23 5.71 -23.18
C ALA A 506 34.84 7.20 -23.03
N GLN A 507 35.59 7.94 -22.22
CA GLN A 507 35.38 9.38 -21.99
C GLN A 507 35.52 10.21 -23.28
N ASP A 508 36.56 9.98 -24.09
CA ASP A 508 36.82 10.72 -25.32
C ASP A 508 35.75 10.50 -26.39
N ARG A 509 34.99 9.41 -26.28
CA ARG A 509 33.96 9.01 -27.25
C ARG A 509 32.56 8.89 -26.65
N ALA A 510 32.32 9.53 -25.51
CA ALA A 510 31.01 9.61 -24.85
C ALA A 510 29.87 10.05 -25.79
N THR A 511 30.17 10.92 -26.77
CA THR A 511 29.21 11.37 -27.79
C THR A 511 28.70 10.23 -28.68
N LEU A 512 29.54 9.24 -29.01
CA LEU A 512 29.14 8.06 -29.78
C LEU A 512 28.20 7.15 -28.98
N PHE A 513 28.38 7.11 -27.66
CA PHE A 513 27.52 6.36 -26.75
C PHE A 513 26.08 6.91 -26.78
N THR A 514 25.94 8.22 -26.62
CA THR A 514 24.64 8.92 -26.65
C THR A 514 23.98 8.79 -28.02
N LEU A 515 24.72 9.08 -29.09
CA LEU A 515 24.21 9.01 -30.45
C LEU A 515 23.81 7.57 -30.84
N GLY A 516 24.64 6.59 -30.49
CA GLY A 516 24.42 5.19 -30.81
C GLY A 516 23.19 4.62 -30.12
N VAL A 517 23.06 4.80 -28.80
CA VAL A 517 21.92 4.28 -28.01
C VAL A 517 20.61 4.97 -28.42
N PHE A 518 20.53 6.30 -28.37
CA PHE A 518 19.26 6.98 -28.67
C PHE A 518 18.91 6.92 -30.15
N GLY A 519 19.90 6.99 -31.05
CA GLY A 519 19.64 6.95 -32.48
C GLY A 519 19.13 5.61 -32.97
N SER A 520 19.72 4.52 -32.50
CA SER A 520 19.23 3.17 -32.82
C SER A 520 17.85 2.90 -32.22
N LEU A 521 17.61 3.26 -30.95
CA LEU A 521 16.30 3.11 -30.31
C LEU A 521 15.22 3.92 -31.05
N ALA A 522 15.49 5.18 -31.41
CA ALA A 522 14.54 6.02 -32.11
C ALA A 522 14.17 5.44 -33.49
N LEU A 523 15.15 5.01 -34.28
CA LEU A 523 14.93 4.40 -35.59
C LEU A 523 14.19 3.06 -35.51
N LEU A 524 14.55 2.19 -34.55
CA LEU A 524 13.85 0.91 -34.39
C LEU A 524 12.42 1.10 -33.91
N THR A 525 12.18 2.08 -33.03
CA THR A 525 10.84 2.42 -32.56
C THR A 525 9.99 2.89 -33.74
N SER A 526 10.49 3.81 -34.56
CA SER A 526 9.74 4.31 -35.71
C SER A 526 9.55 3.25 -36.80
N ALA A 527 10.55 2.39 -37.04
CA ALA A 527 10.44 1.23 -37.91
C ALA A 527 9.40 0.22 -37.39
N LEU A 528 9.28 0.04 -36.06
CA LEU A 528 8.28 -0.83 -35.46
C LEU A 528 6.86 -0.33 -35.71
N PHE A 529 6.59 0.96 -35.53
CA PHE A 529 5.27 1.50 -35.86
C PHE A 529 4.98 1.40 -37.36
N LEU A 530 5.97 1.71 -38.21
CA LEU A 530 5.83 1.58 -39.65
C LEU A 530 5.49 0.14 -40.05
N GLN A 531 6.19 -0.85 -39.51
CA GLN A 531 5.95 -2.27 -39.83
C GLN A 531 4.52 -2.71 -39.45
N ALA A 532 4.01 -2.23 -38.31
CA ALA A 532 2.65 -2.52 -37.83
C ALA A 532 1.60 -1.90 -38.76
N THR A 533 1.76 -0.62 -39.10
CA THR A 533 0.81 0.10 -39.97
C THR A 533 0.87 -0.35 -41.43
N ALA A 534 2.04 -0.76 -41.91
CA ALA A 534 2.24 -1.28 -43.26
C ALA A 534 1.88 -2.77 -43.36
N THR A 535 1.55 -3.44 -42.25
CA THR A 535 1.24 -4.88 -42.16
C THR A 535 2.35 -5.78 -42.71
N VAL A 536 3.61 -5.43 -42.44
CA VAL A 536 4.80 -6.15 -42.89
C VAL A 536 5.68 -6.57 -41.72
N THR A 537 6.25 -7.76 -41.81
CA THR A 537 7.22 -8.29 -40.82
C THR A 537 8.45 -8.82 -41.55
N PRO A 538 9.37 -7.94 -41.99
CA PRO A 538 10.53 -8.37 -42.73
C PRO A 538 11.42 -9.28 -41.87
N SER A 539 11.93 -10.34 -42.47
CA SER A 539 12.80 -11.34 -41.83
C SER A 539 14.01 -11.65 -42.70
N VAL A 540 15.10 -12.08 -42.06
CA VAL A 540 16.29 -12.65 -42.70
C VAL A 540 16.44 -14.07 -42.19
N GLY A 541 16.11 -15.05 -43.03
CA GLY A 541 15.98 -16.44 -42.59
C GLY A 541 14.86 -16.57 -41.53
N PRO A 542 15.10 -17.26 -40.39
CA PRO A 542 14.11 -17.42 -39.33
C PRO A 542 13.99 -16.20 -38.40
N VAL A 543 14.80 -15.16 -38.59
CA VAL A 543 14.90 -14.03 -37.65
C VAL A 543 14.20 -12.80 -38.21
N ASN A 544 13.18 -12.32 -37.49
CA ASN A 544 12.54 -11.04 -37.79
C ASN A 544 13.54 -9.89 -37.61
N VAL A 545 13.58 -8.97 -38.58
CA VAL A 545 14.61 -7.92 -38.68
C VAL A 545 14.59 -7.01 -37.45
N VAL A 546 13.46 -6.39 -37.12
CA VAL A 546 13.34 -5.42 -36.00
C VAL A 546 13.74 -6.04 -34.64
N PRO A 547 13.14 -7.16 -34.19
CA PRO A 547 13.53 -7.76 -32.92
C PRO A 547 14.94 -8.36 -32.93
N GLY A 548 15.42 -8.84 -34.08
CA GLY A 548 16.81 -9.31 -34.24
C GLY A 548 17.83 -8.18 -34.03
N VAL A 549 17.57 -7.00 -34.61
CA VAL A 549 18.42 -5.81 -34.41
C VAL A 549 18.30 -5.29 -32.99
N ALA A 550 17.11 -5.30 -32.39
CA ALA A 550 16.95 -4.94 -30.98
C ALA A 550 17.78 -5.87 -30.06
N LEU A 551 17.74 -7.19 -30.27
CA LEU A 551 18.57 -8.13 -29.51
C LEU A 551 20.07 -7.84 -29.71
N ALA A 552 20.51 -7.64 -30.95
CA ALA A 552 21.91 -7.31 -31.25
C ALA A 552 22.34 -6.00 -30.55
N GLY A 553 21.47 -4.98 -30.54
CA GLY A 553 21.69 -3.74 -29.82
C GLY A 553 21.77 -3.92 -28.31
N ALA A 554 20.92 -4.76 -27.71
CA ALA A 554 20.98 -5.09 -26.30
C ALA A 554 22.31 -5.78 -25.93
N VAL A 555 22.80 -6.70 -26.77
CA VAL A 555 24.09 -7.36 -26.59
C VAL A 555 25.25 -6.37 -26.71
N ALA A 556 25.25 -5.52 -27.74
CA ALA A 556 26.29 -4.51 -27.95
C ALA A 556 26.34 -3.49 -26.80
N ALA A 557 25.18 -3.01 -26.35
CA ALA A 557 25.07 -2.11 -25.19
C ALA A 557 25.54 -2.79 -23.90
N SER A 558 25.22 -4.07 -23.69
CA SER A 558 25.68 -4.83 -22.52
C SER A 558 27.20 -4.98 -22.51
N ALA A 559 27.80 -5.35 -23.65
CA ALA A 559 29.24 -5.47 -23.80
C ALA A 559 29.96 -4.14 -23.56
N ALA A 560 29.46 -3.05 -24.16
CA ALA A 560 30.01 -1.70 -23.94
C ALA A 560 29.93 -1.30 -22.46
N THR A 561 28.76 -1.50 -21.83
CA THR A 561 28.55 -1.22 -20.40
C THR A 561 29.50 -1.99 -19.51
N ALA A 562 29.73 -3.28 -19.80
CA ALA A 562 30.64 -4.13 -19.03
C ALA A 562 32.09 -3.64 -19.12
N LEU A 563 32.54 -3.25 -20.32
CA LEU A 563 33.88 -2.69 -20.53
C LEU A 563 34.05 -1.34 -19.80
N VAL A 564 33.06 -0.44 -19.87
CA VAL A 564 33.08 0.84 -19.15
C VAL A 564 33.05 0.61 -17.63
N ALA A 565 32.28 -0.36 -17.14
CA ALA A 565 32.26 -0.73 -15.72
C ALA A 565 33.61 -1.29 -15.26
N TYR A 566 34.28 -2.09 -16.10
CA TYR A 566 35.64 -2.56 -15.85
C TYR A 566 36.63 -1.39 -15.81
N ALA A 567 36.57 -0.48 -16.79
CA ALA A 567 37.40 0.73 -16.85
C ALA A 567 37.23 1.62 -15.62
N LYS A 568 35.98 1.81 -15.15
CA LYS A 568 35.67 2.59 -13.94
C LYS A 568 36.33 2.02 -12.68
N ARG A 569 36.47 0.70 -12.57
CA ARG A 569 37.15 0.05 -11.44
C ARG A 569 38.66 0.32 -11.45
N GLN A 570 39.25 0.46 -12.63
CA GLN A 570 40.68 0.71 -12.80
C GLN A 570 41.06 2.20 -12.71
N SER A 571 40.14 3.11 -13.07
CA SER A 571 40.36 4.55 -12.98
C SER A 571 40.60 4.99 -11.54
N GLY A 572 41.60 5.85 -11.30
CA GLY A 572 41.89 6.45 -9.99
C GLY A 572 41.23 7.81 -9.79
N GLU A 573 40.83 8.49 -10.87
CA GLU A 573 40.35 9.87 -10.83
C GLU A 573 38.84 9.98 -10.53
N THR A 574 38.48 10.84 -9.58
CA THR A 574 37.09 11.02 -9.14
C THR A 574 36.17 11.49 -10.27
N LEU A 575 36.64 12.44 -11.11
CA LEU A 575 35.87 12.98 -12.22
C LEU A 575 35.63 11.91 -13.30
N GLN A 576 36.69 11.21 -13.72
CA GLN A 576 36.60 10.13 -14.70
C GLN A 576 35.66 9.00 -14.21
N ARG A 577 35.75 8.60 -12.94
CA ARG A 577 34.82 7.63 -12.33
C ARG A 577 33.36 8.08 -12.35
N ARG A 578 33.10 9.39 -12.21
CA ARG A 578 31.75 9.97 -12.30
C ARG A 578 31.23 9.87 -13.74
N LEU A 579 32.01 10.34 -14.73
CA LEU A 579 31.66 10.30 -16.15
C LEU A 579 31.40 8.87 -16.65
N LEU A 580 32.31 7.93 -16.33
CA LEU A 580 32.10 6.50 -16.64
C LEU A 580 30.86 5.92 -15.93
N GLY A 581 30.48 6.48 -14.78
CA GLY A 581 29.23 6.14 -14.11
C GLY A 581 27.99 6.55 -14.90
N GLU A 582 28.02 7.74 -15.51
CA GLU A 582 26.94 8.23 -16.37
C GLU A 582 26.85 7.39 -17.66
N GLU A 583 28.00 7.02 -18.26
CA GLU A 583 28.03 6.12 -19.41
C GLU A 583 27.47 4.72 -19.11
N ILE A 584 27.77 4.15 -17.93
CA ILE A 584 27.18 2.87 -17.49
C ILE A 584 25.66 3.01 -17.40
N ALA A 585 25.15 4.09 -16.82
CA ALA A 585 23.71 4.33 -16.72
C ALA A 585 23.07 4.44 -18.11
N LEU A 586 23.71 5.14 -19.05
CA LEU A 586 23.26 5.24 -20.44
C LEU A 586 23.28 3.89 -21.15
N GLY A 587 24.32 3.08 -20.95
CA GLY A 587 24.42 1.74 -21.52
C GLY A 587 23.33 0.81 -21.01
N LEU A 588 23.06 0.80 -19.70
CA LEU A 588 21.96 0.05 -19.09
C LEU A 588 20.59 0.54 -19.56
N THR A 589 20.43 1.85 -19.81
CA THR A 589 19.24 2.42 -20.47
C THR A 589 19.06 1.82 -21.86
N GLY A 590 20.14 1.74 -22.64
CA GLY A 590 20.15 1.11 -23.95
C GLY A 590 19.73 -0.35 -23.90
N VAL A 591 20.36 -1.17 -23.03
CA VAL A 591 20.02 -2.60 -22.85
C VAL A 591 18.53 -2.77 -22.56
N ALA A 592 18.01 -2.05 -21.56
CA ALA A 592 16.62 -2.13 -21.16
C ALA A 592 15.67 -1.59 -22.26
N GLY A 593 16.04 -0.51 -22.95
CA GLY A 593 15.29 0.06 -24.07
C GLY A 593 15.18 -0.91 -25.25
N PHE A 594 16.27 -1.59 -25.63
CA PHE A 594 16.25 -2.58 -26.70
C PHE A 594 15.42 -3.82 -26.33
N LEU A 595 15.51 -4.31 -25.09
CA LEU A 595 14.64 -5.39 -24.61
C LEU A 595 13.17 -4.98 -24.57
N THR A 596 12.88 -3.71 -24.26
CA THR A 596 11.52 -3.15 -24.35
C THR A 596 11.03 -3.19 -25.80
N LEU A 597 11.85 -2.78 -26.77
CA LEU A 597 11.49 -2.82 -28.19
C LEU A 597 11.29 -4.25 -28.71
N LEU A 598 12.11 -5.20 -28.25
CA LEU A 598 11.95 -6.62 -28.54
C LEU A 598 10.57 -7.12 -28.09
N GLY A 599 10.20 -6.85 -26.83
CA GLY A 599 8.89 -7.22 -26.30
C GLY A 599 7.74 -6.48 -27.00
N LEU A 600 7.92 -5.18 -27.29
CA LEU A 600 6.91 -4.35 -27.95
C LEU A 600 6.65 -4.81 -29.38
N HIS A 601 7.68 -5.27 -30.10
CA HIS A 601 7.52 -5.90 -31.40
C HIS A 601 6.53 -7.07 -31.32
N VAL A 602 6.78 -8.03 -30.42
CA VAL A 602 5.89 -9.19 -30.25
C VAL A 602 4.49 -8.78 -29.79
N ALA A 603 4.38 -7.78 -28.90
CA ALA A 603 3.09 -7.30 -28.42
C ALA A 603 2.23 -6.65 -29.51
N VAL A 604 2.85 -5.90 -30.43
CA VAL A 604 2.19 -5.17 -31.51
C VAL A 604 1.93 -6.07 -32.72
N THR A 605 2.92 -6.84 -33.18
CA THR A 605 2.79 -7.67 -34.39
C THR A 605 2.14 -9.02 -34.13
N LYS A 606 2.07 -9.45 -32.85
CA LYS A 606 1.66 -10.80 -32.43
C LYS A 606 2.55 -11.93 -32.96
N VAL A 607 3.68 -11.61 -33.60
CA VAL A 607 4.65 -12.59 -34.11
C VAL A 607 5.70 -12.87 -33.04
N SER A 608 5.79 -14.11 -32.59
CA SER A 608 6.80 -14.55 -31.62
C SER A 608 8.20 -14.47 -32.20
N PHE A 609 9.19 -14.23 -31.33
CA PHE A 609 10.60 -14.16 -31.69
C PHE A 609 11.38 -15.21 -30.90
N THR A 610 12.15 -16.06 -31.58
CA THR A 610 12.92 -17.14 -30.96
C THR A 610 14.35 -17.12 -31.46
N VAL A 611 15.32 -17.10 -30.54
CA VAL A 611 16.76 -17.14 -30.84
C VAL A 611 17.47 -17.96 -29.76
N LEU A 612 18.36 -18.88 -30.18
CA LEU A 612 19.17 -19.72 -29.28
C LEU A 612 18.35 -20.49 -28.22
N GLY A 613 17.15 -20.94 -28.59
CA GLY A 613 16.25 -21.69 -27.68
C GLY A 613 15.47 -20.82 -26.69
N VAL A 614 15.69 -19.51 -26.65
CA VAL A 614 14.91 -18.55 -25.87
C VAL A 614 13.86 -17.89 -26.76
N SER A 615 12.62 -17.81 -26.30
CA SER A 615 11.53 -17.20 -27.05
C SER A 615 10.83 -16.07 -26.30
N VAL A 616 10.39 -15.06 -27.05
CA VAL A 616 9.46 -14.04 -26.61
C VAL A 616 8.16 -14.23 -27.39
N ALA A 617 7.09 -14.56 -26.68
CA ALA A 617 5.79 -14.88 -27.27
C ALA A 617 4.71 -13.91 -26.78
N ASN A 618 3.58 -13.83 -27.51
CA ASN A 618 2.48 -12.95 -27.12
C ASN A 618 1.84 -13.41 -25.79
N ALA A 619 1.57 -14.71 -25.65
CA ALA A 619 1.23 -15.33 -24.37
C ALA A 619 2.53 -15.79 -23.69
N GLY A 620 2.66 -15.53 -22.39
CA GLY A 620 3.81 -15.96 -21.61
C GLY A 620 3.60 -17.30 -20.93
N THR A 621 4.57 -17.68 -20.11
CA THR A 621 4.55 -18.89 -19.26
C THR A 621 3.86 -18.68 -17.91
N LEU A 622 3.38 -17.46 -17.65
CA LEU A 622 2.59 -17.13 -16.47
C LEU A 622 1.15 -17.58 -16.67
N SER A 623 0.71 -18.56 -15.89
CA SER A 623 -0.68 -18.93 -15.71
C SER A 623 -1.05 -18.64 -14.27
N TRP A 624 -2.04 -17.76 -14.07
CA TRP A 624 -2.64 -17.55 -12.78
C TRP A 624 -4.16 -17.69 -12.92
N PRO A 625 -4.68 -18.93 -12.91
CA PRO A 625 -6.07 -19.23 -13.24
C PRO A 625 -7.09 -18.34 -12.51
N MET A 626 -6.93 -18.13 -11.20
CA MET A 626 -7.76 -17.22 -10.42
C MET A 626 -7.86 -15.81 -11.03
N THR A 627 -6.76 -15.19 -11.42
CA THR A 627 -6.79 -13.79 -11.88
C THR A 627 -6.93 -13.65 -13.38
N MET A 628 -6.65 -14.70 -14.15
CA MET A 628 -6.59 -14.68 -15.61
C MET A 628 -7.80 -15.32 -16.30
N GLN A 629 -8.59 -16.13 -15.60
CA GLN A 629 -9.82 -16.70 -16.16
C GLN A 629 -11.01 -15.75 -15.97
N THR A 630 -11.96 -15.80 -16.90
CA THR A 630 -13.13 -14.92 -16.94
C THR A 630 -14.43 -15.57 -16.47
N TYR A 631 -14.38 -16.82 -15.99
CA TYR A 631 -15.58 -17.62 -15.69
C TYR A 631 -15.73 -17.92 -14.20
N ILE A 632 -16.94 -17.76 -13.66
CA ILE A 632 -17.33 -18.29 -12.34
C ILE A 632 -18.06 -19.64 -12.57
N PRO A 633 -17.46 -20.77 -12.18
CA PRO A 633 -18.01 -22.09 -12.41
C PRO A 633 -19.21 -22.38 -11.53
N LEU A 634 -20.18 -23.06 -12.13
CA LEU A 634 -21.31 -23.67 -11.45
C LEU A 634 -21.00 -25.09 -10.93
N GLY A 635 -19.77 -25.60 -11.17
CA GLY A 635 -19.32 -26.97 -10.89
C GLY A 635 -18.01 -27.07 -10.10
N THR A 636 -17.27 -28.18 -10.28
CA THR A 636 -16.02 -28.49 -9.55
C THR A 636 -14.78 -27.76 -10.07
N GLU A 637 -14.89 -27.12 -11.23
CA GLU A 637 -13.77 -26.37 -11.81
C GLU A 637 -13.50 -25.12 -10.96
N PRO A 638 -12.24 -24.70 -10.81
CA PRO A 638 -11.93 -23.46 -10.12
C PRO A 638 -12.19 -22.26 -11.05
N GLY A 639 -12.84 -21.23 -10.50
CA GLY A 639 -13.18 -20.02 -11.26
C GLY A 639 -12.13 -18.92 -11.26
N GLY A 640 -12.33 -17.95 -12.14
CA GLY A 640 -11.52 -16.75 -12.24
C GLY A 640 -12.28 -15.44 -12.02
N ILE A 641 -11.52 -14.38 -11.81
CA ILE A 641 -11.98 -13.04 -11.43
C ILE A 641 -11.44 -11.93 -12.34
N LEU A 642 -10.94 -12.27 -13.54
CA LEU A 642 -10.33 -11.29 -14.45
C LEU A 642 -11.23 -10.07 -14.72
N PRO A 643 -12.54 -10.22 -15.02
CA PRO A 643 -13.43 -9.08 -15.25
C PRO A 643 -13.52 -8.14 -14.04
N ALA A 644 -13.53 -8.70 -12.83
CA ALA A 644 -13.58 -7.93 -11.59
C ALA A 644 -12.28 -7.18 -11.30
N VAL A 645 -11.12 -7.80 -11.57
CA VAL A 645 -9.81 -7.13 -11.48
C VAL A 645 -9.75 -5.95 -12.43
N VAL A 646 -10.08 -6.18 -13.71
CA VAL A 646 -10.05 -5.15 -14.76
C VAL A 646 -11.05 -4.03 -14.46
N GLY A 647 -12.27 -4.35 -14.05
CA GLY A 647 -13.28 -3.35 -13.68
C GLY A 647 -12.86 -2.50 -12.49
N THR A 648 -12.22 -3.09 -11.47
CA THR A 648 -11.65 -2.33 -10.33
C THR A 648 -10.57 -1.35 -10.78
N VAL A 649 -9.66 -1.79 -11.65
CA VAL A 649 -8.61 -0.92 -12.19
C VAL A 649 -9.20 0.26 -12.95
N TRP A 650 -10.21 0.01 -13.80
CA TRP A 650 -10.89 1.08 -14.53
C TRP A 650 -11.66 2.03 -13.61
N LEU A 651 -12.38 1.52 -12.60
CA LEU A 651 -13.09 2.35 -11.62
C LEU A 651 -12.15 3.30 -10.89
N VAL A 652 -11.05 2.77 -10.33
CA VAL A 652 -10.07 3.55 -9.59
C VAL A 652 -9.38 4.56 -10.51
N THR A 653 -9.01 4.13 -11.73
CA THR A 653 -8.35 5.01 -12.70
C THR A 653 -9.29 6.16 -13.12
N GLY A 654 -10.54 5.86 -13.48
CA GLY A 654 -11.52 6.87 -13.86
C GLY A 654 -11.87 7.84 -12.73
N ALA A 655 -12.09 7.32 -11.51
CA ALA A 655 -12.34 8.14 -10.34
C ALA A 655 -11.16 9.06 -10.01
N THR A 656 -9.92 8.56 -10.12
CA THR A 656 -8.70 9.34 -9.88
C THR A 656 -8.50 10.40 -10.95
N LEU A 657 -8.69 10.06 -12.23
CA LEU A 657 -8.59 11.00 -13.35
C LEU A 657 -9.62 12.13 -13.26
N PHE A 658 -10.78 11.86 -12.68
CA PHE A 658 -11.78 12.89 -12.40
C PHE A 658 -11.42 13.72 -11.15
N ALA A 659 -11.23 13.07 -10.01
CA ALA A 659 -11.15 13.75 -8.72
C ALA A 659 -9.82 14.47 -8.50
N VAL A 660 -8.68 13.94 -8.98
CA VAL A 660 -7.36 14.50 -8.67
C VAL A 660 -7.13 15.83 -9.35
N PRO A 661 -7.33 15.99 -10.67
CA PRO A 661 -7.15 17.29 -11.32
C PRO A 661 -8.09 18.35 -10.76
N LEU A 662 -9.36 18.00 -10.51
CA LEU A 662 -10.35 18.91 -9.92
C LEU A 662 -10.00 19.29 -8.48
N GLY A 663 -9.63 18.33 -7.64
CA GLY A 663 -9.29 18.56 -6.23
C GLY A 663 -8.01 19.36 -6.05
N VAL A 664 -6.95 19.03 -6.81
CA VAL A 664 -5.68 19.78 -6.79
C VAL A 664 -5.87 21.19 -7.38
N GLY A 665 -6.61 21.31 -8.50
CA GLY A 665 -6.93 22.61 -9.09
C GLY A 665 -7.72 23.51 -8.15
N ALA A 666 -8.74 22.95 -7.48
CA ALA A 666 -9.51 23.66 -6.46
C ALA A 666 -8.65 24.05 -5.25
N ALA A 667 -7.75 23.16 -4.80
CA ALA A 667 -6.83 23.46 -3.70
C ALA A 667 -5.88 24.61 -4.03
N VAL A 668 -5.30 24.62 -5.24
CA VAL A 668 -4.46 25.73 -5.73
C VAL A 668 -5.27 27.02 -5.82
N PHE A 669 -6.47 26.97 -6.41
CA PHE A 669 -7.34 28.14 -6.51
C PHE A 669 -7.70 28.72 -5.13
N LEU A 670 -8.15 27.87 -4.19
CA LEU A 670 -8.55 28.29 -2.84
C LEU A 670 -7.40 28.78 -1.96
N THR A 671 -6.15 28.49 -2.33
CA THR A 671 -4.98 28.87 -1.52
C THR A 671 -4.25 30.05 -2.12
N GLU A 672 -4.08 30.08 -3.44
CA GLU A 672 -3.22 31.07 -4.11
C GLU A 672 -4.03 32.20 -4.76
N TYR A 673 -5.29 31.95 -5.18
CA TYR A 673 -6.09 32.94 -5.91
C TYR A 673 -7.29 33.48 -5.13
N ALA A 674 -7.90 32.66 -4.27
CA ALA A 674 -9.10 33.06 -3.55
C ALA A 674 -8.76 33.89 -2.31
N GLU A 675 -9.38 35.06 -2.19
CA GLU A 675 -9.34 35.84 -0.96
C GLU A 675 -10.10 35.11 0.16
N GLN A 676 -9.54 35.11 1.37
CA GLN A 676 -10.23 34.53 2.52
C GLN A 676 -11.52 35.30 2.80
N GLY A 677 -12.65 34.63 2.66
CA GLY A 677 -13.96 35.26 2.81
C GLY A 677 -15.11 34.27 2.88
N ARG A 678 -16.32 34.77 2.65
CA ARG A 678 -17.54 33.96 2.73
C ARG A 678 -17.58 32.81 1.73
N PHE A 679 -17.05 33.03 0.53
CA PHE A 679 -16.98 31.99 -0.51
C PHE A 679 -16.07 30.84 -0.09
N THR A 680 -14.83 31.13 0.34
CA THR A 680 -13.89 30.09 0.79
C THR A 680 -14.41 29.35 2.02
N ALA A 681 -15.02 30.05 2.97
CA ALA A 681 -15.66 29.44 4.14
C ALA A 681 -16.81 28.51 3.76
N LEU A 682 -17.67 28.90 2.81
CA LEU A 682 -18.76 28.05 2.32
C LEU A 682 -18.22 26.78 1.66
N VAL A 683 -17.19 26.90 0.81
CA VAL A 683 -16.56 25.76 0.15
C VAL A 683 -15.90 24.83 1.16
N GLU A 684 -15.24 25.36 2.19
CA GLU A 684 -14.68 24.56 3.29
C GLU A 684 -15.75 23.79 4.05
N ILE A 685 -16.84 24.46 4.44
CA ILE A 685 -17.96 23.81 5.13
C ILE A 685 -18.55 22.70 4.27
N ALA A 686 -18.80 22.97 2.98
CA ALA A 686 -19.36 21.99 2.05
C ALA A 686 -18.43 20.78 1.85
N THR A 687 -17.12 21.02 1.72
CA THR A 687 -16.13 19.96 1.52
C THR A 687 -15.96 19.10 2.78
N ASN A 688 -15.94 19.71 3.96
CA ASN A 688 -15.90 19.00 5.25
C ASN A 688 -17.17 18.19 5.50
N ALA A 689 -18.34 18.73 5.10
CA ALA A 689 -19.60 18.01 5.17
C ALA A 689 -19.58 16.78 4.25
N LEU A 690 -19.15 16.94 2.99
CA LEU A 690 -19.05 15.83 2.03
C LEU A 690 -18.08 14.73 2.49
N TRP A 691 -16.96 15.07 3.12
CA TRP A 691 -16.02 14.09 3.66
C TRP A 691 -16.62 13.23 4.79
N SER A 692 -17.56 13.79 5.55
CA SER A 692 -18.25 13.12 6.66
C SER A 692 -19.46 12.29 6.20
N THR A 693 -19.86 12.42 4.94
CA THR A 693 -21.04 11.73 4.38
C THR A 693 -20.79 10.22 4.26
N PRO A 694 -21.72 9.37 4.75
CA PRO A 694 -21.64 7.92 4.54
C PRO A 694 -21.59 7.56 3.05
N SER A 695 -20.74 6.60 2.67
CA SER A 695 -20.50 6.27 1.25
C SER A 695 -21.74 5.77 0.50
N ILE A 696 -22.69 5.13 1.18
CA ILE A 696 -23.97 4.71 0.60
C ILE A 696 -24.79 5.88 0.03
N VAL A 697 -24.67 7.08 0.62
CA VAL A 697 -25.37 8.28 0.14
C VAL A 697 -24.84 8.72 -1.21
N PHE A 698 -23.54 8.59 -1.48
CA PHE A 698 -22.96 8.84 -2.80
C PHE A 698 -23.50 7.85 -3.84
N GLY A 699 -23.68 6.58 -3.47
CA GLY A 699 -24.31 5.57 -4.33
C GLY A 699 -25.76 5.91 -4.66
N LEU A 700 -26.54 6.32 -3.66
CA LEU A 700 -27.94 6.73 -3.87
C LEU A 700 -28.04 7.99 -4.75
N PHE A 701 -27.12 8.95 -4.58
CA PHE A 701 -27.00 10.09 -5.49
C PHE A 701 -26.70 9.61 -6.92
N GLY A 702 -25.73 8.71 -7.10
CA GLY A 702 -25.41 8.19 -8.43
C GLY A 702 -26.59 7.46 -9.08
N ALA A 703 -27.32 6.65 -8.32
CA ALA A 703 -28.50 5.94 -8.81
C ALA A 703 -29.63 6.91 -9.20
N ALA A 704 -29.93 7.90 -8.37
CA ALA A 704 -31.02 8.85 -8.61
C ALA A 704 -30.68 9.94 -9.64
N PHE A 705 -29.41 10.34 -9.75
CA PHE A 705 -28.99 11.49 -10.56
C PHE A 705 -28.17 11.10 -11.78
N LEU A 706 -27.16 10.23 -11.65
CA LEU A 706 -26.22 9.92 -12.73
C LEU A 706 -26.79 8.89 -13.71
N ILE A 707 -27.36 7.78 -13.22
CA ILE A 707 -27.89 6.70 -14.08
C ILE A 707 -28.90 7.24 -15.13
N PRO A 708 -29.94 8.03 -14.76
CA PRO A 708 -30.89 8.56 -15.74
C PRO A 708 -30.27 9.48 -16.80
N ARG A 709 -29.09 10.06 -16.53
CA ARG A 709 -28.39 11.00 -17.41
C ARG A 709 -27.33 10.35 -18.28
N LEU A 710 -26.88 9.15 -17.91
CA LEU A 710 -25.79 8.42 -18.57
C LEU A 710 -26.28 7.24 -19.42
N GLY A 711 -27.59 7.12 -19.65
CA GLY A 711 -28.15 6.07 -20.52
C GLY A 711 -29.31 5.30 -19.89
N GLY A 712 -29.61 5.50 -18.62
CA GLY A 712 -30.74 4.86 -17.91
C GLY A 712 -30.37 3.56 -17.20
N ASP A 713 -29.19 2.99 -17.50
CA ASP A 713 -28.69 1.75 -16.91
C ASP A 713 -27.49 1.96 -15.98
N GLU A 714 -27.28 0.99 -15.09
CA GLU A 714 -26.05 0.88 -14.28
C GLU A 714 -24.82 0.77 -15.19
N SER A 715 -23.74 1.46 -14.84
CA SER A 715 -22.58 1.59 -15.74
C SER A 715 -21.26 1.79 -15.03
N LEU A 716 -20.18 1.38 -15.69
CA LEU A 716 -18.82 1.60 -15.23
C LEU A 716 -18.53 3.10 -15.05
N LEU A 717 -19.01 3.96 -15.95
CA LEU A 717 -18.86 5.41 -15.87
C LEU A 717 -19.59 6.01 -14.67
N ALA A 718 -20.82 5.55 -14.37
CA ALA A 718 -21.53 5.98 -13.17
C ALA A 718 -20.73 5.62 -11.90
N GLY A 719 -20.18 4.41 -11.83
CA GLY A 719 -19.28 3.99 -10.76
C GLY A 719 -18.02 4.86 -10.63
N MET A 720 -17.36 5.18 -11.75
CA MET A 720 -16.18 6.06 -11.77
C MET A 720 -16.50 7.45 -11.22
N LEU A 721 -17.64 8.04 -11.62
CA LEU A 721 -18.04 9.38 -11.17
C LEU A 721 -18.46 9.38 -9.70
N VAL A 722 -19.20 8.38 -9.23
CA VAL A 722 -19.60 8.27 -7.82
C VAL A 722 -18.38 8.16 -6.90
N LEU A 723 -17.45 7.26 -7.22
CA LEU A 723 -16.18 7.15 -6.49
C LEU A 723 -15.35 8.43 -6.64
N GLY A 724 -15.39 9.08 -7.80
CA GLY A 724 -14.74 10.37 -8.05
C GLY A 724 -15.27 11.48 -7.14
N PHE A 725 -16.58 11.64 -7.01
CA PHE A 725 -17.20 12.62 -6.10
C PHE A 725 -16.87 12.34 -4.64
N MET A 726 -16.77 11.06 -4.27
CA MET A 726 -16.35 10.66 -2.92
C MET A 726 -14.86 10.93 -2.67
N LEU A 727 -14.00 10.78 -3.68
CA LEU A 727 -12.56 11.04 -3.60
C LEU A 727 -12.22 12.55 -3.59
N LEU A 728 -13.00 13.35 -4.31
CA LEU A 728 -12.79 14.79 -4.51
C LEU A 728 -12.54 15.58 -3.21
N PRO A 729 -13.41 15.52 -2.17
CA PRO A 729 -13.22 16.34 -0.97
C PRO A 729 -11.91 16.03 -0.23
N LEU A 730 -11.51 14.75 -0.20
CA LEU A 730 -10.25 14.34 0.42
C LEU A 730 -9.04 14.92 -0.32
N VAL A 731 -9.03 14.79 -1.65
CA VAL A 731 -7.92 15.30 -2.46
C VAL A 731 -7.82 16.81 -2.34
N LEU A 732 -8.95 17.53 -2.33
CA LEU A 732 -8.96 18.97 -2.12
C LEU A 732 -8.37 19.35 -0.76
N ILE A 733 -8.87 18.78 0.34
CA ILE A 733 -8.41 19.12 1.71
C ILE A 733 -6.92 18.83 1.86
N THR A 734 -6.48 17.62 1.49
CA THR A 734 -5.08 17.20 1.65
C THR A 734 -4.13 17.97 0.73
N SER A 735 -4.54 18.27 -0.50
CA SER A 735 -3.74 19.09 -1.41
C SER A 735 -3.61 20.53 -0.94
N ARG A 736 -4.68 21.08 -0.36
CA ARG A 736 -4.68 22.44 0.19
C ARG A 736 -3.73 22.58 1.35
N GLU A 737 -3.76 21.65 2.29
CA GLU A 737 -2.82 21.64 3.42
C GLU A 737 -1.37 21.43 2.95
N ALA A 738 -1.16 20.62 1.90
CA ALA A 738 0.17 20.49 1.28
C ALA A 738 0.66 21.80 0.64
N VAL A 739 -0.20 22.53 -0.09
CA VAL A 739 0.16 23.82 -0.71
C VAL A 739 0.42 24.89 0.36
N LYS A 740 -0.40 24.94 1.42
CA LYS A 740 -0.20 25.85 2.56
C LYS A 740 1.08 25.56 3.36
N SER A 741 1.53 24.31 3.39
CA SER A 741 2.75 23.93 4.11
C SER A 741 4.04 24.42 3.44
N VAL A 742 3.95 24.92 2.20
CA VAL A 742 5.09 25.53 1.50
C VAL A 742 5.37 26.89 2.16
N PRO A 743 6.60 27.15 2.65
CA PRO A 743 6.96 28.41 3.29
C PRO A 743 6.77 29.62 2.36
N ASP A 744 6.30 30.74 2.90
CA ASP A 744 6.00 31.96 2.13
C ASP A 744 7.26 32.62 1.57
N GLU A 745 8.43 32.38 2.18
CA GLU A 745 9.72 32.88 1.70
C GLU A 745 10.02 32.42 0.27
N TYR A 746 9.53 31.25 -0.14
CA TYR A 746 9.68 30.77 -1.52
C TYR A 746 8.83 31.55 -2.51
N ARG A 747 7.63 32.01 -2.09
CA ARG A 747 6.76 32.86 -2.91
C ARG A 747 7.37 34.25 -3.05
N ASP A 748 7.84 34.82 -1.94
CA ASP A 748 8.45 36.15 -1.90
C ASP A 748 9.76 36.19 -2.71
N ALA A 749 10.61 35.18 -2.60
CA ALA A 749 11.84 35.08 -3.39
C ALA A 749 11.56 34.99 -4.89
N SER A 750 10.54 34.22 -5.31
CA SER A 750 10.13 34.14 -6.71
C SER A 750 9.57 35.47 -7.22
N ALA A 751 8.74 36.14 -6.42
CA ALA A 751 8.19 37.47 -6.74
C ALA A 751 9.30 38.53 -6.86
N ALA A 752 10.32 38.49 -6.01
CA ALA A 752 11.48 39.39 -6.06
C ALA A 752 12.31 39.24 -7.35
N LEU A 753 12.27 38.07 -7.99
CA LEU A 753 12.88 37.81 -9.30
C LEU A 753 12.01 38.28 -10.48
N GLY A 754 10.86 38.89 -10.23
CA GLY A 754 9.93 39.37 -11.26
C GLY A 754 9.14 38.24 -11.95
N VAL A 755 9.04 37.07 -11.32
CA VAL A 755 8.33 35.91 -11.85
C VAL A 755 6.83 36.06 -11.61
N SER A 756 6.00 35.76 -12.62
CA SER A 756 4.53 35.84 -12.48
C SER A 756 3.99 34.87 -11.43
N GLN A 757 2.81 35.15 -10.87
CA GLN A 757 2.17 34.29 -9.87
C GLN A 757 1.93 32.86 -10.39
N TRP A 758 1.43 32.71 -11.62
CA TRP A 758 1.26 31.38 -12.23
C TRP A 758 2.57 30.62 -12.37
N GLU A 759 3.63 31.28 -12.81
CA GLU A 759 4.94 30.65 -12.97
C GLU A 759 5.54 30.28 -11.60
N THR A 760 5.34 31.11 -10.57
CA THR A 760 5.69 30.80 -9.18
C THR A 760 4.95 29.56 -8.68
N ILE A 761 3.63 29.48 -8.91
CA ILE A 761 2.82 28.32 -8.53
C ILE A 761 3.31 27.06 -9.23
N LYS A 762 3.47 27.12 -10.55
CA LYS A 762 3.84 25.96 -11.38
C LYS A 762 5.27 25.47 -11.11
N SER A 763 6.22 26.38 -10.91
CA SER A 763 7.65 26.05 -10.88
C SER A 763 8.23 25.97 -9.46
N VAL A 764 7.56 26.54 -8.45
CA VAL A 764 8.03 26.55 -7.05
C VAL A 764 7.04 25.88 -6.11
N VAL A 765 5.82 26.43 -5.99
CA VAL A 765 4.86 26.01 -4.96
C VAL A 765 4.35 24.58 -5.19
N LEU A 766 3.82 24.29 -6.38
CA LEU A 766 3.24 22.99 -6.68
C LEU A 766 4.30 21.87 -6.58
N PRO A 767 5.50 21.99 -7.17
CA PRO A 767 6.57 21.00 -6.98
C PRO A 767 6.96 20.76 -5.52
N ALA A 768 7.02 21.82 -4.69
CA ALA A 768 7.31 21.70 -3.26
C ALA A 768 6.18 21.01 -2.48
N ALA A 769 4.92 21.24 -2.86
CA ALA A 769 3.74 20.62 -2.27
C ALA A 769 3.48 19.18 -2.76
N MET A 770 4.00 18.77 -3.92
CA MET A 770 3.71 17.48 -4.56
C MET A 770 3.87 16.25 -3.64
N PRO A 771 4.91 16.13 -2.78
CA PRO A 771 5.02 14.99 -1.88
C PRO A 771 3.82 14.87 -0.91
N GLY A 772 3.31 16.02 -0.43
CA GLY A 772 2.12 16.09 0.41
C GLY A 772 0.85 15.78 -0.38
N VAL A 773 0.66 16.41 -1.54
CA VAL A 773 -0.47 16.18 -2.46
C VAL A 773 -0.58 14.69 -2.82
N ILE A 774 0.54 14.08 -3.25
CA ILE A 774 0.57 12.66 -3.62
C ILE A 774 0.23 11.77 -2.42
N THR A 775 0.66 12.13 -1.21
CA THR A 775 0.29 11.37 0.00
C THR A 775 -1.23 11.38 0.20
N GLY A 776 -1.87 12.54 0.06
CA GLY A 776 -3.33 12.66 0.11
C GLY A 776 -4.04 11.82 -0.95
N VAL A 777 -3.56 11.89 -2.20
CA VAL A 777 -4.09 11.09 -3.32
C VAL A 777 -3.93 9.59 -3.06
N ILE A 778 -2.78 9.13 -2.56
CA ILE A 778 -2.54 7.71 -2.22
C ILE A 778 -3.59 7.22 -1.23
N LEU A 779 -3.77 7.94 -0.11
CA LEU A 779 -4.72 7.56 0.93
C LEU A 779 -6.15 7.49 0.38
N GLY A 780 -6.53 8.44 -0.48
CA GLY A 780 -7.84 8.46 -1.12
C GLY A 780 -8.06 7.33 -2.11
N VAL A 781 -7.08 7.05 -2.98
CA VAL A 781 -7.12 5.94 -3.94
C VAL A 781 -7.30 4.59 -3.24
N GLY A 782 -6.57 4.36 -2.14
CA GLY A 782 -6.73 3.13 -1.37
C GLY A 782 -8.11 2.99 -0.72
N ARG A 783 -8.72 4.10 -0.30
CA ARG A 783 -10.09 4.12 0.22
C ARG A 783 -11.09 3.72 -0.87
N ILE A 784 -11.07 4.40 -2.02
CA ILE A 784 -12.08 4.14 -3.07
C ILE A 784 -11.89 2.79 -3.78
N ALA A 785 -10.67 2.26 -3.81
CA ALA A 785 -10.39 0.96 -4.44
C ALA A 785 -11.06 -0.21 -3.71
N GLY A 786 -11.28 -0.09 -2.39
CA GLY A 786 -11.98 -1.08 -1.57
C GLY A 786 -13.43 -0.74 -1.28
N GLU A 787 -14.00 0.30 -1.90
CA GLU A 787 -15.32 0.80 -1.54
C GLU A 787 -16.44 0.00 -2.22
N THR A 788 -17.30 -0.64 -1.43
CA THR A 788 -18.37 -1.52 -1.94
C THR A 788 -19.74 -0.84 -1.95
N ALA A 789 -20.11 -0.16 -0.87
CA ALA A 789 -21.48 0.29 -0.62
C ALA A 789 -22.08 1.15 -1.76
N PRO A 790 -21.41 2.21 -2.24
CA PRO A 790 -21.92 2.98 -3.38
C PRO A 790 -21.96 2.18 -4.68
N LEU A 791 -21.01 1.27 -4.91
CA LEU A 791 -20.90 0.53 -6.18
C LEU A 791 -22.06 -0.44 -6.40
N ILE A 792 -22.58 -1.07 -5.34
CA ILE A 792 -23.74 -1.97 -5.44
C ILE A 792 -24.94 -1.26 -6.08
N LEU A 793 -25.09 0.06 -5.89
CA LEU A 793 -26.23 0.83 -6.38
C LEU A 793 -26.05 1.37 -7.81
N VAL A 794 -24.83 1.45 -8.34
CA VAL A 794 -24.56 2.19 -9.59
C VAL A 794 -23.79 1.41 -10.65
N LEU A 795 -23.08 0.36 -10.23
CA LEU A 795 -22.31 -0.52 -11.09
C LEU A 795 -23.03 -1.84 -11.34
N GLY A 796 -23.90 -2.26 -10.41
CA GLY A 796 -24.59 -3.54 -10.42
C GLY A 796 -23.74 -4.70 -9.92
N SER A 797 -24.40 -5.84 -9.67
CA SER A 797 -23.75 -7.12 -9.35
C SER A 797 -23.71 -8.02 -10.59
N THR A 798 -22.86 -7.70 -11.57
CA THR A 798 -22.64 -8.56 -12.75
C THR A 798 -21.74 -9.74 -12.41
N LEU A 799 -22.26 -10.67 -11.61
CA LEU A 799 -21.50 -11.80 -11.04
C LEU A 799 -21.06 -12.83 -12.07
N ASN A 800 -21.74 -12.90 -13.22
CA ASN A 800 -21.42 -13.84 -14.30
C ASN A 800 -20.83 -13.15 -15.54
N ALA A 801 -20.17 -12.00 -15.37
CA ALA A 801 -19.48 -11.36 -16.49
C ALA A 801 -18.42 -12.32 -17.05
N THR A 802 -18.58 -12.77 -18.29
CA THR A 802 -17.64 -13.66 -18.99
C THR A 802 -16.55 -12.91 -19.75
N GLU A 803 -16.65 -11.58 -19.78
CA GLU A 803 -15.75 -10.69 -20.52
C GLU A 803 -15.33 -9.51 -19.64
N SER A 804 -14.06 -9.12 -19.75
CA SER A 804 -13.53 -7.92 -19.11
C SER A 804 -13.89 -6.66 -19.90
N ALA A 805 -14.11 -5.53 -19.23
CA ALA A 805 -14.39 -4.25 -19.89
C ALA A 805 -13.25 -3.81 -20.82
N GLN A 806 -13.50 -3.80 -22.13
CA GLN A 806 -12.55 -3.40 -23.17
C GLN A 806 -12.63 -1.90 -23.46
N VAL A 807 -12.32 -1.07 -22.45
CA VAL A 807 -12.46 0.39 -22.55
C VAL A 807 -11.59 0.98 -23.66
N LEU A 808 -10.34 0.53 -23.83
CA LEU A 808 -9.43 1.09 -24.83
C LEU A 808 -9.85 0.76 -26.27
N ASP A 809 -10.28 -0.48 -26.51
CA ASP A 809 -10.70 -0.94 -27.83
C ASP A 809 -12.12 -0.47 -28.18
N GLY A 810 -12.92 -0.07 -27.18
CA GLY A 810 -14.30 0.36 -27.33
C GLY A 810 -14.50 1.78 -27.83
N PHE A 811 -13.43 2.60 -27.98
CA PHE A 811 -13.55 3.96 -28.48
C PHE A 811 -13.85 3.98 -29.98
N ARG A 812 -15.04 4.49 -30.34
CA ARG A 812 -15.46 4.70 -31.73
C ARG A 812 -15.83 6.15 -31.99
N PHE A 813 -15.41 6.66 -33.14
CA PHE A 813 -15.86 7.98 -33.61
C PHE A 813 -17.20 7.84 -34.32
N THR A 814 -18.17 8.65 -33.90
CA THR A 814 -19.53 8.68 -34.47
C THR A 814 -19.78 10.01 -35.15
N ALA A 815 -20.55 10.00 -36.25
CA ALA A 815 -20.92 11.24 -36.94
C ALA A 815 -21.97 12.08 -36.18
N GLN A 816 -22.56 11.51 -35.12
CA GLN A 816 -23.55 12.15 -34.26
C GLN A 816 -22.97 12.35 -32.84
N PRO A 817 -23.36 13.43 -32.12
CA PRO A 817 -23.00 13.62 -30.71
C PRO A 817 -23.31 12.37 -29.87
N PRO A 818 -22.41 11.92 -28.97
CA PRO A 818 -21.22 12.62 -28.44
C PRO A 818 -19.94 12.57 -29.30
N PHE A 819 -19.99 12.18 -30.58
CA PHE A 819 -18.88 12.06 -31.53
C PHE A 819 -17.77 11.06 -31.16
N VAL A 820 -17.66 10.72 -29.88
CA VAL A 820 -16.85 9.64 -29.34
C VAL A 820 -17.77 8.81 -28.45
N ALA A 821 -18.01 7.57 -28.84
CA ALA A 821 -18.82 6.63 -28.07
C ALA A 821 -17.94 5.50 -27.54
N ASN A 822 -18.29 5.00 -26.36
CA ASN A 822 -17.65 3.84 -25.76
C ASN A 822 -18.67 3.06 -24.95
N ASP A 823 -19.18 1.98 -25.53
CA ASP A 823 -20.25 1.18 -24.93
C ASP A 823 -19.76 0.48 -23.65
N ALA A 824 -18.47 0.18 -23.53
CA ALA A 824 -17.89 -0.45 -22.34
C ALA A 824 -17.88 0.49 -21.12
N LEU A 825 -17.94 1.80 -21.31
CA LEU A 825 -18.12 2.76 -20.21
C LEU A 825 -19.58 2.86 -19.75
N LEU A 826 -20.52 2.64 -20.67
CA LEU A 826 -21.96 2.76 -20.43
C LEU A 826 -22.60 1.44 -19.97
N SER A 827 -21.86 0.33 -19.99
CA SER A 827 -22.31 -0.96 -19.48
C SER A 827 -21.83 -1.23 -18.04
N ALA A 828 -22.63 -1.99 -17.30
CA ALA A 828 -22.28 -2.52 -15.99
C ALA A 828 -21.06 -3.44 -16.08
N SER A 829 -20.22 -3.45 -15.05
CA SER A 829 -18.99 -4.27 -15.02
C SER A 829 -18.77 -4.89 -13.64
N ALA A 830 -18.09 -6.03 -13.59
CA ALA A 830 -17.74 -6.64 -12.32
C ALA A 830 -16.61 -5.84 -11.64
N SER A 831 -16.59 -5.82 -10.31
CA SER A 831 -15.47 -5.26 -9.53
C SER A 831 -15.14 -6.17 -8.36
N LEU A 832 -13.91 -6.12 -7.87
CA LEU A 832 -13.48 -6.94 -6.74
C LEU A 832 -14.27 -6.61 -5.46
N PRO A 833 -14.54 -5.33 -5.11
CA PRO A 833 -15.36 -5.01 -3.94
C PRO A 833 -16.78 -5.56 -4.03
N THR A 834 -17.43 -5.46 -5.20
CA THR A 834 -18.79 -6.01 -5.39
C THR A 834 -18.79 -7.54 -5.43
N GLN A 835 -17.73 -8.16 -5.95
CA GLN A 835 -17.56 -9.60 -5.94
C GLN A 835 -17.34 -10.17 -4.54
N VAL A 836 -16.47 -9.55 -3.73
CA VAL A 836 -16.24 -9.96 -2.34
C VAL A 836 -17.55 -9.91 -1.55
N TRP A 837 -18.33 -8.85 -1.70
CA TRP A 837 -19.63 -8.73 -1.06
C TRP A 837 -20.61 -9.81 -1.53
N ALA A 838 -20.71 -10.04 -2.85
CA ALA A 838 -21.66 -11.00 -3.38
C ALA A 838 -21.36 -12.45 -2.95
N VAL A 839 -20.07 -12.82 -2.86
CA VAL A 839 -19.64 -14.18 -2.49
C VAL A 839 -19.65 -14.38 -0.96
N ILE A 840 -19.13 -13.42 -0.19
CA ILE A 840 -18.96 -13.58 1.27
C ILE A 840 -20.21 -13.13 2.05
N ALA A 841 -20.74 -11.94 1.73
CA ALA A 841 -21.79 -11.31 2.55
C ALA A 841 -23.20 -11.70 2.07
N ALA A 842 -23.44 -11.64 0.76
CA ALA A 842 -24.74 -11.96 0.18
C ALA A 842 -24.93 -13.48 -0.03
N GLY A 843 -23.83 -14.25 -0.18
CA GLY A 843 -23.87 -15.70 -0.39
C GLY A 843 -24.56 -16.11 -1.70
N VAL A 844 -24.54 -15.23 -2.71
CA VAL A 844 -25.34 -15.38 -3.95
C VAL A 844 -24.60 -16.19 -5.02
N SER A 845 -23.27 -16.26 -4.99
CA SER A 845 -22.47 -17.00 -5.98
C SER A 845 -21.12 -17.45 -5.44
N GLY A 846 -20.53 -18.48 -6.07
CA GLY A 846 -19.18 -18.96 -5.79
C GLY A 846 -18.99 -19.69 -4.46
N SER A 847 -17.80 -20.23 -4.26
CA SER A 847 -17.38 -20.81 -2.98
C SER A 847 -16.89 -19.71 -2.04
N PRO A 848 -17.13 -19.77 -0.70
CA PRO A 848 -16.56 -18.84 0.26
C PRO A 848 -15.03 -18.69 0.14
N SER A 849 -14.32 -19.76 -0.24
CA SER A 849 -12.88 -19.73 -0.53
C SER A 849 -12.51 -18.81 -1.70
N MET A 850 -13.34 -18.74 -2.75
CA MET A 850 -13.19 -17.81 -3.86
C MET A 850 -13.43 -16.36 -3.41
N GLY A 851 -14.37 -16.15 -2.48
CA GLY A 851 -14.61 -14.84 -1.87
C GLY A 851 -13.38 -14.31 -1.13
N TRP A 852 -12.78 -15.14 -0.27
CA TRP A 852 -11.54 -14.80 0.43
C TRP A 852 -10.36 -14.59 -0.53
N ALA A 853 -10.26 -15.39 -1.59
CA ALA A 853 -9.25 -15.19 -2.62
C ALA A 853 -9.45 -13.88 -3.38
N SER A 854 -10.70 -13.49 -3.66
CA SER A 854 -11.03 -12.20 -4.29
C SER A 854 -10.64 -11.03 -3.37
N ALA A 855 -10.85 -11.17 -2.06
CA ALA A 855 -10.42 -10.18 -1.07
C ALA A 855 -8.88 -10.07 -0.99
N PHE A 856 -8.18 -11.20 -1.08
CA PHE A 856 -6.71 -11.21 -1.16
C PHE A 856 -6.20 -10.54 -2.44
N VAL A 857 -6.82 -10.82 -3.60
CA VAL A 857 -6.45 -10.16 -4.86
C VAL A 857 -6.77 -8.66 -4.81
N LEU A 858 -7.89 -8.25 -4.21
CA LEU A 858 -8.20 -6.84 -3.97
C LEU A 858 -7.12 -6.15 -3.13
N LEU A 859 -6.66 -6.80 -2.06
CA LEU A 859 -5.55 -6.30 -1.24
C LEU A 859 -4.29 -6.10 -2.10
N LEU A 860 -3.91 -7.06 -2.95
CA LEU A 860 -2.76 -6.93 -3.84
C LEU A 860 -2.91 -5.79 -4.85
N VAL A 861 -4.11 -5.58 -5.40
CA VAL A 861 -4.42 -4.46 -6.29
C VAL A 861 -4.26 -3.12 -5.56
N VAL A 862 -4.80 -2.99 -4.35
CA VAL A 862 -4.65 -1.78 -3.52
C VAL A 862 -3.19 -1.52 -3.17
N LEU A 863 -2.45 -2.55 -2.77
CA LEU A 863 -1.01 -2.44 -2.48
C LEU A 863 -0.21 -2.02 -3.72
N THR A 864 -0.63 -2.45 -4.91
CA THR A 864 -0.01 -2.02 -6.18
C THR A 864 -0.24 -0.51 -6.41
N PHE A 865 -1.45 0.01 -6.19
CA PHE A 865 -1.71 1.45 -6.26
C PHE A 865 -0.88 2.23 -5.23
N TYR A 866 -0.76 1.72 -4.01
CA TYR A 866 0.11 2.31 -2.98
C TYR A 866 1.58 2.30 -3.39
N ALA A 867 2.09 1.20 -3.95
CA ALA A 867 3.47 1.12 -4.42
C ALA A 867 3.75 2.15 -5.52
N VAL A 868 2.83 2.31 -6.48
CA VAL A 868 2.92 3.33 -7.54
C VAL A 868 2.97 4.73 -6.94
N GLY A 869 2.05 5.04 -6.02
CA GLY A 869 2.01 6.35 -5.39
C GLY A 869 3.21 6.64 -4.49
N ILE A 870 3.67 5.68 -3.68
CA ILE A 870 4.87 5.83 -2.83
C ILE A 870 6.10 6.09 -3.71
N THR A 871 6.20 5.41 -4.85
CA THR A 871 7.27 5.63 -5.83
C THR A 871 7.20 7.06 -6.38
N ALA A 872 6.00 7.53 -6.75
CA ALA A 872 5.78 8.91 -7.21
C ALA A 872 6.14 9.94 -6.12
N ARG A 873 5.73 9.73 -4.87
CA ARG A 873 6.07 10.60 -3.73
C ARG A 873 7.59 10.68 -3.52
N THR A 874 8.25 9.52 -3.50
CA THR A 874 9.69 9.42 -3.30
C THR A 874 10.44 10.15 -4.41
N TYR A 875 9.92 10.08 -5.64
CA TYR A 875 10.46 10.83 -6.77
C TYR A 875 10.42 12.36 -6.53
N PHE A 876 9.28 12.93 -6.17
CA PHE A 876 9.19 14.38 -5.91
C PHE A 876 10.02 14.79 -4.69
N ARG A 877 10.07 13.97 -3.64
CA ARG A 877 10.88 14.25 -2.44
C ARG A 877 12.37 14.34 -2.76
N ARG A 878 12.92 13.43 -3.57
CA ARG A 878 14.34 13.44 -3.95
C ARG A 878 14.75 14.70 -4.73
N LYS A 879 13.81 15.29 -5.49
CA LYS A 879 14.06 16.52 -6.24
C LYS A 879 14.23 17.74 -5.32
N LEU A 880 13.65 17.71 -4.12
CA LEU A 880 13.78 18.76 -3.12
C LEU A 880 15.06 18.65 -2.30
N THR A 881 15.61 17.44 -2.12
CA THR A 881 16.79 17.18 -1.28
C THR A 881 18.11 17.23 -2.04
N HIS A 882 18.16 17.82 -3.24
CA HIS A 882 19.43 18.12 -3.89
C HIS A 882 19.97 19.45 -3.37
N GLU A 883 20.53 19.38 -2.15
CA GLU A 883 21.67 20.19 -1.73
C GLU A 883 22.93 19.32 -1.78
#